data_AF-A0A1C5KC25-F1
#
_entry.id   AF-A0A1C5KC25-F1
#
_cell.length_a   1.000
_cell.length_b   1.000
_cell.length_c   1.000
_cell.angle_alpha   90.00
_cell.angle_beta   90.00
_cell.angle_gamma   90.00
#
_symmetry.space_group_name_H-M   'P 1'
#
loop_
_entity.id
_entity.type
_entity.pdbx_description
1 polymer ?
#
loop_
_entity_poly.entity_id
_entity_poly.type
_entity_poly.pdbx_seq_one_letter_code
_entity_poly.pdbx_strand_id
1 'polypeptide(L)'
;MNAPTAEIVTPAAGTMDPELLAAIGRIARVPQLLVACDYDGTLAPIVEDPSKAVPLPESVAAVRALAALPQTTVAVVSGRALRDLAALSRLPNEIHLVGSHGSEFDIGFVERLSPELVAVRTRLRDALREIAAAHPGVRLERKPASVAVHTRGVDPQVAAAAVEAVRAGPATWDDVTVTQGKEVIELSVVATHKGTAVDQLRTQLSASAVLFIGDDVTDENAFGNLHGPDLGIKIGPGDTQAHYRVAEPIEAARALGLLLETRRHWLFGERAVPIERHSMLANGRTVALLTPEAKVSWLCHPKPDSAAIFADLVGGSPAGHFTVGPERGGIPLGQRYRNGTMTVETRWSGLTVTDWLDLPARETTPDGPAVVTGDSTLVRVLSGSGRARVEFAPRPEFGQVATQLQPKKDGLLVLGSNEPVALYSPGVTWQVRNDGGYETAHAVVDLSATGGQVVLELRFGTHSLEDHTVAIHDRQAKAEQPWKEWVASLKLPATARDLVARSALTLRGLCHEATGSILAAATTSLPEELGGVRNWDYRYCWLRDAAMTARALVDLGSIEEAEALLRWVDGCIERTGGHPERLHPLYTVDGYELGAEAVIDTLPGYAGSRPVRVGNLANHQLQLDVFGPIADLIAAVADARGSVRDDEWRVLDNMVEAVRRRWHEPDHGIWEARLPPRHHIFSKVMCWMTVDRALHVVRQHDGEDRPEWVELRDRIGANVLENGWHEEVEAYSVAYGDEDMDASSLWIGLSGLLPGDDPRFLSTVLRIEADLRSGPVVYRYHWDDGLPGREGGFHICTAWLIEAYLRTGRRTDAEELFAQMIDTAGPTGLLPEQYDPLAERGLGNHPQAYSHLGLIRCALLLDNMLKQ
;
A
#
# COMPACT_ATOMS: atom_id res chain seq x y z
N MET A 1 19.59 27.33 10.35
CA MET A 1 20.18 28.07 9.21
C MET A 1 19.44 27.62 7.97
N ASN A 2 18.57 28.50 7.44
CA ASN A 2 17.66 28.19 6.34
C ASN A 2 18.42 28.24 5.01
N ALA A 3 18.48 27.13 4.30
CA ALA A 3 18.85 27.11 2.89
C ALA A 3 17.61 27.47 2.04
N PRO A 4 17.73 28.28 0.98
CA PRO A 4 16.60 28.65 0.15
C PRO A 4 16.19 27.49 -0.76
N THR A 5 14.92 27.09 -0.69
CA THR A 5 14.25 26.24 -1.67
C THR A 5 14.22 26.98 -3.01
N ALA A 6 14.92 26.46 -4.01
CA ALA A 6 14.80 26.95 -5.38
C ALA A 6 13.42 26.54 -5.94
N GLU A 7 12.58 27.50 -6.30
CA GLU A 7 11.35 27.25 -7.04
C GLU A 7 11.68 26.59 -8.39
N ILE A 8 11.33 25.31 -8.53
CA ILE A 8 11.35 24.60 -9.80
C ILE A 8 10.15 25.12 -10.60
N VAL A 9 10.43 25.83 -11.68
CA VAL A 9 9.43 26.33 -12.64
C VAL A 9 8.58 25.15 -13.14
N THR A 10 7.29 25.17 -12.83
CA THR A 10 6.31 24.23 -13.40
C THR A 10 6.16 24.53 -14.89
N PRO A 11 6.40 23.57 -15.82
CA PRO A 11 6.30 23.88 -17.25
C PRO A 11 4.84 23.90 -17.72
N ALA A 12 4.53 24.86 -18.60
CA ALA A 12 3.30 24.87 -19.38
C ALA A 12 3.21 23.61 -20.27
N ALA A 13 2.08 22.90 -20.21
CA ALA A 13 1.84 21.58 -20.80
C ALA A 13 1.67 21.56 -22.35
N GLY A 14 2.56 22.21 -23.11
CA GLY A 14 2.31 22.52 -24.53
C GLY A 14 3.24 21.97 -25.61
N THR A 15 4.38 21.32 -25.32
CA THR A 15 5.43 21.12 -26.36
C THR A 15 6.08 19.73 -26.44
N MET A 16 5.59 18.71 -25.74
CA MET A 16 6.20 17.37 -25.76
C MET A 16 5.22 16.36 -26.36
N ASP A 17 5.75 15.42 -27.15
CA ASP A 17 4.97 14.36 -27.81
C ASP A 17 4.12 13.60 -26.78
N PRO A 18 2.78 13.50 -26.96
CA PRO A 18 1.89 12.75 -26.08
C PRO A 18 2.31 11.29 -25.86
N GLU A 19 2.88 10.63 -26.87
CA GLU A 19 3.33 9.23 -26.73
C GLU A 19 4.58 9.14 -25.85
N LEU A 20 5.50 10.09 -25.96
CA LEU A 20 6.67 10.22 -25.08
C LEU A 20 6.24 10.52 -23.63
N LEU A 21 5.25 11.40 -23.43
CA LEU A 21 4.68 11.68 -22.11
C LEU A 21 4.14 10.41 -21.45
N ALA A 22 3.39 9.60 -22.20
CA ALA A 22 2.87 8.32 -21.73
C ALA A 22 3.99 7.32 -21.43
N ALA A 23 5.02 7.25 -22.28
CA ALA A 23 6.18 6.38 -22.07
C ALA A 23 6.96 6.74 -20.81
N ILE A 24 7.21 8.04 -20.56
CA ILE A 24 7.81 8.54 -19.31
C ILE A 24 6.93 8.15 -18.11
N GLY A 25 5.61 8.28 -18.25
CA GLY A 25 4.64 7.88 -17.22
C GLY A 25 4.72 6.39 -16.85
N ARG A 26 4.94 5.51 -17.83
CA ARG A 26 5.11 4.06 -17.62
C ARG A 26 6.46 3.73 -16.98
N ILE A 27 7.56 4.22 -17.53
CA ILE A 27 8.90 3.89 -17.03
C ILE A 27 9.18 4.48 -15.64
N ALA A 28 8.57 5.61 -15.29
CA ALA A 28 8.66 6.20 -13.95
C ALA A 28 8.12 5.29 -12.83
N ARG A 29 7.38 4.23 -13.17
CA ARG A 29 6.66 3.37 -12.21
C ARG A 29 7.23 1.95 -12.14
N VAL A 30 8.40 1.72 -12.71
CA VAL A 30 9.08 0.42 -12.57
C VAL A 30 9.69 0.29 -11.17
N PRO A 31 9.82 -0.92 -10.60
CA PRO A 31 10.38 -1.10 -9.26
C PRO A 31 11.77 -0.50 -9.10
N GLN A 32 12.73 -0.92 -9.92
CA GLN A 32 14.11 -0.41 -9.96
C GLN A 32 14.37 0.29 -11.31
N LEU A 33 14.62 1.61 -11.29
CA LEU A 33 14.85 2.39 -12.50
C LEU A 33 16.31 2.79 -12.65
N LEU A 34 16.92 2.50 -13.81
CA LEU A 34 18.20 3.08 -14.22
C LEU A 34 17.96 4.19 -15.25
N VAL A 35 18.41 5.40 -14.93
CA VAL A 35 18.42 6.55 -15.84
C VAL A 35 19.85 6.78 -16.32
N ALA A 36 20.13 6.42 -17.56
CA ALA A 36 21.42 6.62 -18.20
C ALA A 36 21.35 7.75 -19.23
N CYS A 37 22.36 8.64 -19.26
CA CYS A 37 22.44 9.74 -20.22
C CYS A 37 23.84 9.87 -20.81
N ASP A 38 23.95 10.24 -22.08
CA ASP A 38 25.21 10.79 -22.59
C ASP A 38 25.51 12.17 -21.97
N TYR A 39 26.79 12.56 -21.99
CA TYR A 39 27.22 13.86 -21.51
C TYR A 39 27.16 14.94 -22.60
N ASP A 40 27.98 14.79 -23.65
CA ASP A 40 28.04 15.75 -24.77
C ASP A 40 26.76 15.66 -25.59
N GLY A 41 26.28 16.79 -26.11
CA GLY A 41 25.04 16.86 -26.91
C GLY A 41 23.75 16.43 -26.19
N THR A 42 23.83 15.98 -24.95
CA THR A 42 22.71 15.49 -24.15
C THR A 42 22.55 16.28 -22.85
N LEU A 43 23.46 16.14 -21.90
CA LEU A 43 23.45 16.94 -20.67
C LEU A 43 24.10 18.31 -20.89
N ALA A 44 25.14 18.36 -21.74
CA ALA A 44 25.87 19.56 -22.13
C ALA A 44 25.71 19.83 -23.63
N PRO A 45 25.33 21.04 -24.07
CA PRO A 45 25.24 21.36 -25.49
C PRO A 45 26.59 21.20 -26.20
N ILE A 46 26.57 20.83 -27.47
CA ILE A 46 27.79 20.76 -28.28
C ILE A 46 28.37 22.16 -28.47
N VAL A 47 29.65 22.33 -28.14
CA VAL A 47 30.40 23.59 -28.29
C VAL A 47 31.68 23.35 -29.08
N GLU A 48 32.22 24.40 -29.72
CA GLU A 48 33.43 24.28 -30.56
C GLU A 48 34.68 23.79 -29.81
N ASP A 49 34.78 24.13 -28.52
CA ASP A 49 35.85 23.69 -27.63
C ASP A 49 35.29 22.71 -26.59
N PRO A 50 35.53 21.39 -26.74
CA PRO A 50 34.99 20.37 -25.83
C PRO A 50 35.40 20.54 -24.36
N SER A 51 36.47 21.29 -24.06
CA SER A 51 36.85 21.59 -22.67
C SER A 51 35.91 22.60 -21.99
N LYS A 52 35.01 23.23 -22.76
CA LYS A 52 34.02 24.22 -22.30
C LYS A 52 32.58 23.70 -22.35
N ALA A 53 32.38 22.42 -22.67
CA ALA A 53 31.05 21.80 -22.64
C ALA A 53 30.61 21.68 -21.17
N VAL A 54 29.73 22.58 -20.73
CA VAL A 54 29.19 22.60 -19.36
C VAL A 54 27.73 22.14 -19.43
N PRO A 55 27.28 21.27 -18.51
CA PRO A 55 25.92 20.77 -18.55
C PRO A 55 24.91 21.87 -18.27
N LEU A 56 23.72 21.77 -18.87
CA LEU A 56 22.61 22.68 -18.63
C LEU A 56 22.22 22.63 -17.15
N PRO A 57 21.98 23.79 -16.50
CA PRO A 57 21.55 23.83 -15.11
C PRO A 57 20.31 22.96 -14.83
N GLU A 58 19.35 22.95 -15.75
CA GLU A 58 18.13 22.15 -15.69
C GLU A 58 18.44 20.65 -15.71
N SER A 59 19.34 20.21 -16.60
CA SER A 59 19.78 18.81 -16.67
C SER A 59 20.46 18.39 -15.38
N VAL A 60 21.38 19.21 -14.84
CA VAL A 60 22.07 18.93 -13.57
C VAL A 60 21.08 18.83 -12.40
N ALA A 61 20.12 19.75 -12.32
CA ALA A 61 19.10 19.73 -11.27
C ALA A 61 18.25 18.45 -11.34
N ALA A 62 17.80 18.06 -12.54
CA ALA A 62 16.97 16.88 -12.75
C ALA A 62 17.72 15.57 -12.41
N VAL A 63 18.93 15.37 -12.94
CA VAL A 63 19.71 14.14 -12.68
C VAL A 63 20.13 14.01 -11.22
N ARG A 64 20.46 15.13 -10.56
CA ARG A 64 20.79 15.14 -9.12
C ARG A 64 19.57 14.77 -8.28
N ALA A 65 18.42 15.34 -8.57
CA ALA A 65 17.20 15.04 -7.84
C ALA A 65 16.74 13.59 -8.07
N LEU A 66 16.88 13.07 -9.31
CA LEU A 66 16.58 11.67 -9.63
C LEU A 66 17.49 10.70 -8.88
N ALA A 67 18.79 11.00 -8.78
CA ALA A 67 19.75 10.16 -8.05
C ALA A 67 19.50 10.13 -6.54
N ALA A 68 18.78 11.12 -6.00
CA ALA A 68 18.39 11.15 -4.59
C ALA A 68 17.11 10.36 -4.29
N LEU A 69 16.38 9.90 -5.32
CA LEU A 69 15.15 9.13 -5.15
C LEU A 69 15.44 7.66 -4.82
N PRO A 70 14.72 7.04 -3.87
CA PRO A 70 14.86 5.62 -3.61
C PRO A 70 14.56 4.79 -4.87
N GLN A 71 15.27 3.66 -5.02
CA GLN A 71 15.08 2.71 -6.12
C GLN A 71 15.18 3.36 -7.52
N THR A 72 16.00 4.42 -7.62
CA THR A 72 16.28 5.16 -8.84
C THR A 72 17.77 5.42 -8.89
N THR A 73 18.44 4.87 -9.88
CA THR A 73 19.88 5.05 -10.08
C THR A 73 20.11 5.88 -11.32
N VAL A 74 21.06 6.82 -11.26
CA VAL A 74 21.41 7.68 -12.39
C VAL A 74 22.85 7.42 -12.80
N ALA A 75 23.09 7.31 -14.11
CA ALA A 75 24.41 7.14 -14.69
C ALA A 75 24.65 8.10 -15.86
N VAL A 76 25.88 8.58 -16.00
CA VAL A 76 26.32 9.35 -17.17
C VAL A 76 27.36 8.55 -17.93
N VAL A 77 27.07 8.20 -19.18
CA VAL A 77 27.90 7.33 -20.03
C VAL A 77 28.48 8.13 -21.18
N SER A 78 29.77 8.45 -21.11
CA SER A 78 30.45 9.33 -22.05
C SER A 78 31.65 8.66 -22.74
N GLY A 79 32.00 9.14 -23.93
CA GLY A 79 33.29 8.83 -24.57
C GLY A 79 34.50 9.50 -23.92
N ARG A 80 34.29 10.50 -23.04
CA ARG A 80 35.36 11.20 -22.32
C ARG A 80 36.04 10.30 -21.30
N ALA A 81 37.33 10.51 -21.05
CA ALA A 81 38.02 9.87 -19.93
C ALA A 81 37.31 10.20 -18.61
N LEU A 82 37.23 9.24 -17.68
CA LEU A 82 36.42 9.38 -16.46
C LEU A 82 36.85 10.59 -15.63
N ARG A 83 38.16 10.86 -15.58
CA ARG A 83 38.73 12.03 -14.87
C ARG A 83 38.24 13.35 -15.46
N ASP A 84 38.16 13.45 -16.78
CA ASP A 84 37.73 14.68 -17.46
C ASP A 84 36.22 14.86 -17.33
N LEU A 85 35.46 13.76 -17.44
CA LEU A 85 34.02 13.74 -17.20
C LEU A 85 33.69 14.21 -15.77
N ALA A 86 34.40 13.70 -14.75
CA ALA A 86 34.21 14.10 -13.36
C ALA A 86 34.54 15.60 -13.14
N ALA A 87 35.61 16.10 -13.74
CA ALA A 87 36.03 17.49 -13.60
C ALA A 87 35.04 18.49 -14.24
N LEU A 88 34.51 18.15 -15.41
CA LEU A 88 33.62 19.02 -16.20
C LEU A 88 32.16 18.95 -15.73
N SER A 89 31.67 17.75 -15.40
CA SER A 89 30.28 17.55 -15.01
C SER A 89 29.96 18.13 -13.64
N ARG A 90 30.91 18.07 -12.68
CA ARG A 90 30.72 18.46 -11.27
C ARG A 90 29.45 17.85 -10.65
N LEU A 91 29.09 16.66 -11.12
CA LEU A 91 27.98 15.89 -10.59
C LEU A 91 28.38 15.27 -9.24
N PRO A 92 27.42 15.07 -8.33
CA PRO A 92 27.71 14.54 -7.01
C PRO A 92 27.94 13.02 -7.08
N ASN A 93 28.49 12.43 -6.01
CA ASN A 93 28.96 11.03 -6.01
C ASN A 93 27.84 9.98 -6.14
N GLU A 94 26.58 10.38 -5.93
CA GLU A 94 25.40 9.53 -6.08
C GLU A 94 25.07 9.24 -7.56
N ILE A 95 25.69 9.96 -8.50
CA ILE A 95 25.54 9.72 -9.94
C ILE A 95 26.74 8.93 -10.45
N HIS A 96 26.47 7.76 -11.02
CA HIS A 96 27.51 6.92 -11.58
C HIS A 96 28.12 7.55 -12.84
N LEU A 97 29.44 7.67 -12.86
CA LEU A 97 30.16 8.16 -14.03
C LEU A 97 30.82 6.99 -14.77
N VAL A 98 30.54 6.91 -16.06
CA VAL A 98 31.12 5.93 -16.97
C VAL A 98 31.86 6.67 -18.08
N GLY A 99 33.18 6.55 -18.08
CA GLY A 99 34.07 7.16 -19.07
C GLY A 99 34.50 6.19 -20.17
N SER A 100 35.09 6.76 -21.21
CA SER A 100 35.73 6.05 -22.31
C SER A 100 34.83 4.95 -22.89
N HIS A 101 33.57 5.29 -23.15
CA HIS A 101 32.51 4.44 -23.72
C HIS A 101 32.18 3.17 -22.92
N GLY A 102 32.48 3.11 -21.61
CA GLY A 102 32.25 1.92 -20.79
C GLY A 102 33.52 1.20 -20.32
N SER A 103 34.70 1.77 -20.56
CA SER A 103 35.96 1.16 -20.08
C SER A 103 36.42 1.66 -18.72
N GLU A 104 35.83 2.75 -18.23
CA GLU A 104 36.17 3.36 -16.95
C GLU A 104 34.88 3.61 -16.17
N PHE A 105 34.76 2.99 -15.00
CA PHE A 105 33.65 3.25 -14.07
C PHE A 105 34.19 3.89 -12.79
N ASP A 106 33.34 4.66 -12.11
CA ASP A 106 33.61 5.11 -10.76
C ASP A 106 33.59 3.97 -9.72
N ILE A 107 33.97 4.30 -8.48
CA ILE A 107 34.39 3.34 -7.45
C ILE A 107 33.25 2.36 -7.11
N GLY A 108 33.46 1.07 -7.42
CA GLY A 108 32.50 -0.03 -7.16
C GLY A 108 32.18 -0.90 -8.38
N PHE A 109 32.57 -0.45 -9.58
CA PHE A 109 32.21 -1.07 -10.88
C PHE A 109 33.43 -1.49 -11.72
N VAL A 110 34.60 -1.68 -11.10
CA VAL A 110 35.83 -2.03 -11.81
C VAL A 110 35.95 -3.54 -11.99
N GLU A 111 35.60 -4.06 -13.16
CA GLU A 111 36.20 -5.32 -13.60
C GLU A 111 37.70 -5.07 -13.81
N ARG A 112 38.54 -5.73 -13.01
CA ARG A 112 39.98 -5.78 -13.30
C ARG A 112 40.14 -6.49 -14.63
N LEU A 113 40.79 -5.83 -15.60
CA LEU A 113 41.23 -6.48 -16.84
C LEU A 113 41.87 -7.83 -16.50
N SER A 114 41.45 -8.88 -17.20
CA SER A 114 42.06 -10.20 -17.03
C SER A 114 43.58 -10.10 -17.25
N PRO A 115 44.39 -10.98 -16.62
CA PRO A 115 45.85 -10.97 -16.81
C PRO A 115 46.25 -11.02 -18.30
N GLU A 116 45.45 -11.68 -19.13
CA GLU A 116 45.61 -11.77 -20.58
C GLU A 116 45.42 -10.41 -21.26
N LEU A 117 44.34 -9.69 -20.94
CA LEU A 117 44.10 -8.35 -21.48
C LEU A 117 45.13 -7.32 -21.00
N VAL A 118 45.65 -7.47 -19.77
CA VAL A 118 46.77 -6.63 -19.28
C VAL A 118 48.04 -6.87 -20.12
N ALA A 119 48.30 -8.11 -20.53
CA ALA A 119 49.42 -8.45 -21.40
C ALA A 119 49.24 -7.85 -22.81
N VAL A 120 48.04 -7.99 -23.40
CA VAL A 120 47.72 -7.39 -24.72
C VAL A 120 47.86 -5.87 -24.67
N ARG A 121 47.31 -5.20 -23.65
CA ARG A 121 47.43 -3.74 -23.48
C ARG A 121 48.88 -3.30 -23.34
N THR A 122 49.69 -4.08 -22.63
CA THR A 122 51.12 -3.81 -22.45
C THR A 122 51.86 -3.89 -23.79
N ARG A 123 51.59 -4.93 -24.59
CA ARG A 123 52.12 -5.09 -25.93
C ARG A 123 51.67 -3.96 -26.87
N LEU A 124 50.39 -3.59 -26.81
CA LEU A 124 49.80 -2.50 -27.61
C LEU A 124 50.47 -1.16 -27.32
N ARG A 125 50.64 -0.83 -26.03
CA ARG A 125 51.33 0.37 -25.57
C ARG A 125 52.76 0.45 -26.09
N ASP A 126 53.50 -0.66 -26.03
CA ASP A 126 54.91 -0.69 -26.42
C ASP A 126 55.05 -0.51 -27.94
N ALA A 127 54.19 -1.15 -28.74
CA ALA A 127 54.14 -0.95 -30.18
C ALA A 127 53.77 0.50 -30.57
N LEU A 128 52.77 1.09 -29.92
CA LEU A 128 52.40 2.49 -30.17
C LEU A 128 53.50 3.47 -29.73
N ARG A 129 54.29 3.12 -28.71
CA ARG A 129 55.44 3.92 -28.26
C ARG A 129 56.56 3.95 -29.28
N GLU A 130 56.82 2.83 -29.96
CA GLU A 130 57.76 2.78 -31.07
C GLU A 130 57.29 3.64 -32.25
N ILE A 131 55.99 3.57 -32.58
CA ILE A 131 55.41 4.42 -33.64
C ILE A 131 55.52 5.90 -33.25
N ALA A 132 55.15 6.29 -32.03
CA ALA A 132 55.25 7.68 -31.60
C ALA A 132 56.70 8.20 -31.55
N ALA A 133 57.68 7.35 -31.20
CA ALA A 133 59.10 7.73 -31.21
C ALA A 133 59.63 8.00 -32.63
N ALA A 134 59.09 7.31 -33.64
CA ALA A 134 59.44 7.53 -35.04
C ALA A 134 58.79 8.77 -35.67
N HIS A 135 57.78 9.37 -35.01
CA HIS A 135 56.98 10.48 -35.55
C HIS A 135 56.95 11.68 -34.59
N PRO A 136 57.84 12.67 -34.78
CA PRO A 136 57.95 13.82 -33.88
C PRO A 136 56.65 14.61 -33.74
N GLY A 137 56.24 14.88 -32.51
CA GLY A 137 55.04 15.65 -32.18
C GLY A 137 53.81 14.79 -31.86
N VAL A 138 53.80 13.51 -32.23
CA VAL A 138 52.72 12.57 -31.89
C VAL A 138 52.75 12.28 -30.38
N ARG A 139 51.58 12.36 -29.73
CA ARG A 139 51.46 12.11 -28.28
C ARG A 139 50.64 10.87 -28.03
N LEU A 140 51.04 10.10 -27.02
CA LEU A 140 50.29 8.96 -26.55
C LEU A 140 49.60 9.31 -25.25
N GLU A 141 48.31 9.04 -25.18
CA GLU A 141 47.53 9.09 -23.95
C GLU A 141 47.21 7.66 -23.53
N ARG A 142 47.47 7.35 -22.26
CA ARG A 142 47.24 6.01 -21.71
C ARG A 142 45.97 6.04 -20.88
N LYS A 143 45.06 5.13 -21.18
CA LYS A 143 43.84 4.89 -20.43
C LYS A 143 43.87 3.47 -19.84
N PRO A 144 42.99 3.12 -18.90
CA PRO A 144 43.01 1.82 -18.23
C PRO A 144 42.93 0.62 -19.18
N ALA A 145 42.12 0.67 -20.24
CA ALA A 145 41.95 -0.42 -21.21
C ALA A 145 42.42 -0.08 -22.64
N SER A 146 42.87 1.15 -22.89
CA SER A 146 43.19 1.62 -24.24
C SER A 146 44.40 2.57 -24.27
N VAL A 147 44.89 2.83 -25.49
CA VAL A 147 45.92 3.83 -25.76
C VAL A 147 45.47 4.67 -26.94
N ALA A 148 45.41 6.00 -26.75
CA ALA A 148 45.05 6.94 -27.80
C ALA A 148 46.30 7.62 -28.38
N VAL A 149 46.32 7.75 -29.70
CA VAL A 149 47.39 8.39 -30.48
C VAL A 149 46.88 9.73 -30.99
N HIS A 150 47.41 10.81 -30.43
CA HIS A 150 47.05 12.19 -30.76
C HIS A 150 47.99 12.75 -31.82
N THR A 151 47.42 13.23 -32.93
CA THR A 151 48.16 13.88 -34.04
C THR A 151 47.83 15.36 -34.18
N ARG A 152 47.05 15.92 -33.26
CA ARG A 152 46.71 17.35 -33.24
C ARG A 152 47.95 18.23 -33.10
N GLY A 153 48.09 19.19 -34.02
CA GLY A 153 49.22 20.12 -34.07
C GLY A 153 50.54 19.50 -34.54
N VAL A 154 50.49 18.28 -35.08
CA VAL A 154 51.62 17.62 -35.77
C VAL A 154 51.59 18.01 -37.24
N ASP A 155 52.78 18.07 -37.87
CA ASP A 155 52.87 18.31 -39.31
C ASP A 155 51.98 17.31 -40.07
N PRO A 156 51.13 17.74 -41.03
CA PRO A 156 50.15 16.88 -41.68
C PRO A 156 50.73 15.63 -42.35
N GLN A 157 51.96 15.69 -42.86
CA GLN A 157 52.62 14.52 -43.46
C GLN A 157 53.06 13.52 -42.39
N VAL A 158 53.57 14.02 -41.26
CA VAL A 158 53.97 13.19 -40.11
C VAL A 158 52.73 12.59 -39.42
N ALA A 159 51.65 13.36 -39.30
CA ALA A 159 50.37 12.89 -38.77
C ALA A 159 49.77 11.77 -39.63
N ALA A 160 49.76 11.92 -40.96
CA ALA A 160 49.26 10.91 -41.88
C ALA A 160 50.12 9.63 -41.82
N ALA A 161 51.45 9.76 -41.79
CA ALA A 161 52.37 8.62 -41.67
C ALA A 161 52.19 7.87 -40.34
N ALA A 162 52.00 8.58 -39.23
CA ALA A 162 51.75 7.98 -37.93
C ALA A 162 50.41 7.23 -37.87
N VAL A 163 49.33 7.81 -38.40
CA VAL A 163 48.01 7.15 -38.47
C VAL A 163 48.08 5.90 -39.35
N GLU A 164 48.78 5.96 -40.48
CA GLU A 164 48.93 4.80 -41.36
C GLU A 164 49.75 3.68 -40.71
N ALA A 165 50.83 4.02 -40.00
CA ALA A 165 51.62 3.05 -39.23
C ALA A 165 50.79 2.36 -38.12
N VAL A 166 49.87 3.09 -37.48
CA VAL A 166 48.93 2.52 -36.52
C VAL A 166 47.95 1.58 -37.21
N ARG A 167 47.36 2.00 -38.34
CA ARG A 167 46.38 1.23 -39.13
C ARG A 167 46.94 -0.05 -39.72
N ALA A 168 48.16 -0.01 -40.24
CA ALA A 168 48.85 -1.16 -40.79
C ALA A 168 49.48 -2.07 -39.72
N GLY A 169 49.59 -1.59 -38.48
CA GLY A 169 50.22 -2.26 -37.36
C GLY A 169 49.22 -2.67 -36.28
N PRO A 170 49.29 -2.08 -35.06
CA PRO A 170 48.49 -2.54 -33.92
C PRO A 170 46.96 -2.50 -34.10
N ALA A 171 46.44 -1.75 -35.06
CA ALA A 171 45.02 -1.70 -35.39
C ALA A 171 44.48 -2.99 -36.06
N THR A 172 45.37 -3.88 -36.52
CA THR A 172 44.99 -5.14 -37.18
C THR A 172 44.92 -6.33 -36.22
N TRP A 173 45.17 -6.11 -34.92
CA TRP A 173 45.20 -7.19 -33.94
C TRP A 173 43.77 -7.61 -33.55
N ASP A 174 43.51 -8.92 -33.53
CA ASP A 174 42.17 -9.47 -33.25
C ASP A 174 41.59 -9.04 -31.89
N ASP A 175 42.47 -8.84 -30.89
CA ASP A 175 42.10 -8.41 -29.54
C ASP A 175 42.07 -6.88 -29.36
N VAL A 176 42.08 -6.11 -30.45
CA VAL A 176 42.14 -4.64 -30.42
C VAL A 176 40.99 -4.01 -31.20
N THR A 177 40.13 -3.28 -30.50
CA THR A 177 39.06 -2.48 -31.10
C THR A 177 39.55 -1.07 -31.38
N VAL A 178 39.29 -0.56 -32.59
CA VAL A 178 39.77 0.74 -33.06
C VAL A 178 38.63 1.74 -33.14
N THR A 179 38.80 2.89 -32.49
CA THR A 179 37.87 4.04 -32.58
C THR A 179 38.58 5.23 -33.21
N GLN A 180 38.01 5.78 -34.28
CA GLN A 180 38.59 6.91 -35.02
C GLN A 180 37.89 8.22 -34.64
N GLY A 181 38.65 9.17 -34.07
CA GLY A 181 38.20 10.53 -33.81
C GLY A 181 38.87 11.56 -34.73
N LYS A 182 38.50 12.83 -34.55
CA LYS A 182 39.13 13.97 -35.26
C LYS A 182 40.52 14.23 -34.67
N GLU A 183 41.57 14.00 -35.47
CA GLU A 183 43.00 14.15 -35.07
C GLU A 183 43.46 13.21 -33.92
N VAL A 184 42.73 12.11 -33.70
CA VAL A 184 43.05 11.07 -32.71
C VAL A 184 42.59 9.70 -33.19
N ILE A 185 43.38 8.65 -32.93
CA ILE A 185 43.01 7.24 -33.14
C ILE A 185 43.21 6.47 -31.83
N GLU A 186 42.18 5.80 -31.34
CA GLU A 186 42.18 5.07 -30.07
C GLU A 186 42.09 3.55 -30.31
N LEU A 187 42.94 2.80 -29.59
CA LEU A 187 43.03 1.35 -29.69
C LEU A 187 42.78 0.76 -28.29
N SER A 188 41.72 -0.04 -28.15
CA SER A 188 41.25 -0.61 -26.88
C SER A 188 41.36 -2.14 -26.90
N VAL A 189 41.74 -2.74 -25.77
CA VAL A 189 41.76 -4.20 -25.60
C VAL A 189 40.45 -4.76 -25.03
N VAL A 190 39.46 -3.89 -24.80
CA VAL A 190 38.10 -4.29 -24.41
C VAL A 190 37.14 -3.69 -25.42
N ALA A 191 36.25 -4.52 -25.97
CA ALA A 191 35.13 -4.04 -26.78
C ALA A 191 34.26 -3.12 -25.92
N THR A 192 34.33 -1.82 -26.15
CA THR A 192 33.80 -0.78 -25.27
C THR A 192 32.89 0.11 -26.08
N HIS A 193 31.60 -0.21 -26.06
CA HIS A 193 30.56 0.65 -26.59
C HIS A 193 29.49 0.86 -25.52
N LYS A 194 28.79 1.99 -25.57
CA LYS A 194 27.88 2.42 -24.50
C LYS A 194 26.80 1.39 -24.14
N GLY A 195 26.36 0.58 -25.12
CA GLY A 195 25.44 -0.55 -24.88
C GLY A 195 25.92 -1.57 -23.85
N THR A 196 27.17 -2.04 -23.92
CA THR A 196 27.67 -3.01 -22.93
C THR A 196 27.79 -2.39 -21.53
N ALA A 197 28.10 -1.09 -21.44
CA ALA A 197 28.12 -0.39 -20.17
C ALA A 197 26.73 -0.30 -19.53
N VAL A 198 25.70 -0.03 -20.34
CA VAL A 198 24.30 0.01 -19.88
C VAL A 198 23.84 -1.36 -19.39
N ASP A 199 24.17 -2.44 -20.09
CA ASP A 199 23.81 -3.81 -19.68
C ASP A 199 24.53 -4.25 -18.39
N GLN A 200 25.80 -3.85 -18.23
CA GLN A 200 26.55 -4.08 -17.00
C GLN A 200 25.90 -3.37 -15.81
N LEU A 201 25.57 -2.08 -15.96
CA LEU A 201 24.86 -1.31 -14.94
C LEU A 201 23.50 -1.95 -14.61
N ARG A 202 22.71 -2.30 -15.63
CA ARG A 202 21.41 -2.99 -15.44
C ARG A 202 21.57 -4.24 -14.60
N THR A 203 22.50 -5.12 -14.97
CA THR A 203 22.69 -6.43 -14.33
C THR A 203 23.10 -6.26 -12.87
N GLN A 204 24.08 -5.39 -12.61
CA GLN A 204 24.61 -5.19 -11.27
C GLN A 204 23.58 -4.52 -10.34
N LEU A 205 22.75 -3.62 -10.88
CA LEU A 205 21.72 -2.93 -10.12
C LEU A 205 20.39 -3.70 -10.05
N SER A 206 20.28 -4.84 -10.75
CA SER A 206 18.99 -5.54 -10.93
C SER A 206 17.88 -4.61 -11.44
N ALA A 207 18.22 -3.70 -12.35
CA ALA A 207 17.29 -2.68 -12.85
C ALA A 207 16.14 -3.31 -13.63
N SER A 208 14.91 -2.93 -13.30
CA SER A 208 13.68 -3.42 -13.95
C SER A 208 13.49 -2.82 -15.35
N ALA A 209 13.94 -1.59 -15.56
CA ALA A 209 13.96 -0.92 -16.86
C ALA A 209 15.07 0.14 -16.92
N VAL A 210 15.45 0.50 -18.14
CA VAL A 210 16.45 1.53 -18.43
C VAL A 210 15.84 2.64 -19.27
N LEU A 211 16.01 3.88 -18.83
CA LEU A 211 15.91 5.05 -19.69
C LEU A 211 17.31 5.39 -20.20
N PHE A 212 17.52 5.43 -21.51
CA PHE A 212 18.73 5.95 -22.12
C PHE A 212 18.44 7.20 -22.98
N ILE A 213 19.22 8.27 -22.78
CA ILE A 213 19.15 9.50 -23.59
C ILE A 213 20.51 9.77 -24.22
N GLY A 214 20.55 10.02 -25.53
CA GLY A 214 21.78 10.28 -26.28
C GLY A 214 21.53 11.07 -27.58
N ASP A 215 22.58 11.55 -28.22
CA ASP A 215 22.52 12.40 -29.40
C ASP A 215 23.43 11.96 -30.57
N ASP A 216 24.42 11.09 -30.35
CA ASP A 216 25.43 10.77 -31.36
C ASP A 216 25.37 9.31 -31.84
N VAL A 217 26.08 9.00 -32.92
CA VAL A 217 26.19 7.65 -33.50
C VAL A 217 26.69 6.62 -32.48
N THR A 218 27.51 7.05 -31.51
CA THR A 218 28.00 6.14 -30.47
C THR A 218 26.90 5.67 -29.50
N ASP A 219 25.82 6.44 -29.36
CA ASP A 219 24.64 6.12 -28.54
C ASP A 219 23.73 5.09 -29.18
N GLU A 220 23.81 4.90 -30.50
CA GLU A 220 23.03 3.88 -31.21
C GLU A 220 23.32 2.47 -30.73
N ASN A 221 24.52 2.24 -30.19
CA ASN A 221 24.87 0.98 -29.52
C ASN A 221 24.13 0.81 -28.18
N ALA A 222 23.81 1.89 -27.48
CA ALA A 222 23.00 1.83 -26.27
C ALA A 222 21.53 1.63 -26.63
N PHE A 223 21.01 2.35 -27.63
CA PHE A 223 19.64 2.17 -28.11
C PHE A 223 19.37 0.75 -28.63
N GLY A 224 20.30 0.16 -29.38
CA GLY A 224 20.17 -1.20 -29.91
C GLY A 224 20.15 -2.30 -28.83
N ASN A 225 20.61 -2.00 -27.61
CA ASN A 225 20.62 -2.93 -26.47
C ASN A 225 19.39 -2.75 -25.55
N LEU A 226 18.55 -1.74 -25.79
CA LEU A 226 17.31 -1.57 -25.06
C LEU A 226 16.28 -2.66 -25.45
N HIS A 227 15.56 -3.19 -24.47
CA HIS A 227 14.59 -4.26 -24.63
C HIS A 227 13.47 -4.20 -23.58
N GLY A 228 12.31 -4.77 -23.89
CA GLY A 228 11.20 -4.84 -22.92
C GLY A 228 10.64 -3.44 -22.58
N PRO A 229 10.49 -3.07 -21.29
CA PRO A 229 9.89 -1.80 -20.86
C PRO A 229 10.82 -0.57 -20.95
N ASP A 230 12.01 -0.73 -21.55
CA ASP A 230 12.99 0.35 -21.67
C ASP A 230 12.52 1.52 -22.52
N LEU A 231 13.16 2.67 -22.30
CA LEU A 231 12.88 3.90 -23.03
C LEU A 231 14.17 4.48 -23.62
N GLY A 232 14.16 4.73 -24.92
CA GLY A 232 15.29 5.36 -25.63
C GLY A 232 14.84 6.71 -26.20
N ILE A 233 15.60 7.77 -25.93
CA ILE A 233 15.33 9.13 -26.44
C ILE A 233 16.55 9.65 -27.20
N LYS A 234 16.40 9.85 -28.52
CA LYS A 234 17.41 10.50 -29.37
C LYS A 234 17.25 12.02 -29.34
N ILE A 235 18.36 12.75 -29.23
CA ILE A 235 18.38 14.22 -29.38
C ILE A 235 18.87 14.59 -30.77
N GLY A 236 18.20 15.54 -31.42
CA GLY A 236 18.59 16.07 -32.73
C GLY A 236 18.25 15.14 -33.91
N PRO A 237 18.66 15.48 -35.14
CA PRO A 237 18.37 14.71 -36.37
C PRO A 237 19.24 13.44 -36.51
N GLY A 238 19.06 12.70 -37.60
CA GLY A 238 19.84 11.48 -37.95
C GLY A 238 19.08 10.17 -37.71
N ASP A 239 19.49 9.10 -38.38
CA ASP A 239 18.91 7.76 -38.19
C ASP A 239 19.14 7.29 -36.76
N THR A 240 18.15 6.60 -36.17
CA THR A 240 18.24 6.12 -34.78
C THR A 240 17.41 4.87 -34.53
N GLN A 241 17.89 4.04 -33.60
CA GLN A 241 17.18 2.92 -32.99
C GLN A 241 16.38 3.34 -31.75
N ALA A 242 16.49 4.59 -31.30
CA ALA A 242 15.71 5.09 -30.17
C ALA A 242 14.20 5.09 -30.47
N HIS A 243 13.41 4.79 -29.45
CA HIS A 243 11.93 4.77 -29.54
C HIS A 243 11.34 6.16 -29.80
N TYR A 244 11.93 7.20 -29.20
CA TYR A 244 11.43 8.57 -29.27
C TYR A 244 12.56 9.55 -29.59
N ARG A 245 12.16 10.76 -30.03
CA ARG A 245 13.10 11.83 -30.39
C ARG A 245 12.68 13.16 -29.79
N VAL A 246 13.67 13.95 -29.37
CA VAL A 246 13.52 15.37 -29.04
C VAL A 246 14.48 16.20 -29.89
N ALA A 247 14.19 17.48 -30.11
CA ALA A 247 14.95 18.30 -31.05
C ALA A 247 16.28 18.79 -30.46
N GLU A 248 16.28 19.18 -29.19
CA GLU A 248 17.39 19.91 -28.55
C GLU A 248 17.67 19.38 -27.13
N PRO A 249 18.90 19.57 -26.59
CA PRO A 249 19.27 19.12 -25.24
C PRO A 249 18.34 19.64 -24.12
N ILE A 250 17.79 20.86 -24.29
CA ILE A 250 16.85 21.44 -23.32
C ILE A 250 15.54 20.66 -23.22
N GLU A 251 15.12 19.97 -24.28
CA GLU A 251 13.91 19.14 -24.28
C GLU A 251 14.15 17.79 -23.58
N ALA A 252 15.36 17.24 -23.69
CA ALA A 252 15.78 16.10 -22.87
C ALA A 252 15.81 16.47 -21.37
N ALA A 253 16.30 17.67 -21.01
CA ALA A 253 16.23 18.18 -19.65
C ALA A 253 14.78 18.25 -19.13
N ARG A 254 13.82 18.67 -19.98
CA ARG A 254 12.39 18.67 -19.64
C ARG A 254 11.84 17.25 -19.45
N ALA A 255 12.25 16.29 -20.27
CA ALA A 255 11.85 14.90 -20.13
C ALA A 255 12.35 14.31 -18.80
N LEU A 256 13.60 14.59 -18.42
CA LEU A 256 14.16 14.23 -17.11
C LEU A 256 13.41 14.90 -15.94
N GLY A 257 13.04 16.18 -16.08
CA GLY A 257 12.23 16.88 -15.07
C GLY A 257 10.83 16.28 -14.90
N LEU A 258 10.18 15.89 -16.00
CA LEU A 258 8.89 15.19 -15.93
C LEU A 258 9.04 13.80 -15.30
N LEU A 259 10.10 13.06 -15.67
CA LEU A 259 10.41 11.78 -15.05
C LEU A 259 10.59 11.93 -13.54
N LEU A 260 11.37 12.93 -13.11
CA LEU A 260 11.58 13.25 -11.70
C LEU A 260 10.27 13.46 -10.95
N GLU A 261 9.43 14.38 -11.43
CA GLU A 261 8.16 14.68 -10.76
C GLU A 261 7.22 13.46 -10.77
N THR A 262 7.17 12.71 -11.87
CA THR A 262 6.33 11.51 -11.97
C THR A 262 6.82 10.40 -11.05
N ARG A 263 8.15 10.18 -11.00
CA ARG A 263 8.81 9.19 -10.15
C ARG A 263 8.67 9.57 -8.67
N ARG A 264 8.85 10.85 -8.31
CA ARG A 264 8.70 11.37 -6.94
C ARG A 264 7.26 11.22 -6.45
N HIS A 265 6.28 11.61 -7.28
CA HIS A 265 4.86 11.41 -6.96
C HIS A 265 4.52 9.94 -6.78
N TRP A 266 5.11 9.03 -7.55
CA TRP A 266 4.91 7.60 -7.38
C TRP A 266 5.61 7.09 -6.11
N LEU A 267 6.87 7.44 -5.89
CA LEU A 267 7.69 6.95 -4.77
C LEU A 267 7.26 7.46 -3.41
N PHE A 268 6.63 8.64 -3.32
CA PHE A 268 6.28 9.25 -2.04
C PHE A 268 4.79 9.56 -1.92
N GLY A 269 3.99 9.20 -2.94
CA GLY A 269 2.57 9.48 -3.00
C GLY A 269 2.21 10.89 -2.49
N GLU A 270 2.94 11.93 -2.90
CA GLU A 270 2.82 13.33 -2.40
C GLU A 270 1.41 13.95 -2.53
N ARG A 271 0.47 13.23 -3.15
CA ARG A 271 -0.95 13.60 -3.27
C ARG A 271 -1.90 12.57 -2.67
N ALA A 272 -1.39 11.66 -1.83
CA ALA A 272 -2.21 10.67 -1.15
C ALA A 272 -3.22 11.40 -0.26
N VAL A 273 -4.48 11.08 -0.47
CA VAL A 273 -5.56 11.56 0.39
C VAL A 273 -5.33 10.93 1.77
N PRO A 274 -5.32 11.71 2.87
CA PRO A 274 -5.17 11.16 4.22
C PRO A 274 -6.12 10.00 4.48
N ILE A 275 -5.63 8.96 5.17
CA ILE A 275 -6.34 7.69 5.34
C ILE A 275 -7.73 7.94 5.95
N GLU A 276 -7.77 8.70 7.04
CA GLU A 276 -8.99 9.01 7.79
C GLU A 276 -10.01 9.84 7.00
N ARG A 277 -9.63 10.42 5.86
CA ARG A 277 -10.54 11.17 4.98
C ARG A 277 -11.28 10.30 3.96
N HIS A 278 -11.01 9.01 3.91
CA HIS A 278 -11.75 8.10 3.06
C HIS A 278 -13.09 7.70 3.69
N SER A 279 -14.16 7.74 2.91
CA SER A 279 -15.49 7.26 3.31
C SER A 279 -15.75 5.87 2.74
N MET A 280 -16.31 4.99 3.55
CA MET A 280 -16.67 3.62 3.15
C MET A 280 -18.11 3.52 2.65
N LEU A 281 -18.31 2.83 1.52
CA LEU A 281 -19.59 2.29 1.06
C LEU A 281 -19.63 0.79 1.38
N ALA A 282 -20.77 0.28 1.81
CA ALA A 282 -20.97 -1.15 2.04
C ALA A 282 -22.44 -1.58 1.84
N ASN A 283 -22.65 -2.83 1.46
CA ASN A 283 -23.98 -3.45 1.31
C ASN A 283 -24.04 -4.89 1.87
N GLY A 284 -23.08 -5.28 2.71
CA GLY A 284 -22.99 -6.65 3.25
C GLY A 284 -22.31 -7.68 2.33
N ARG A 285 -21.98 -7.32 1.09
CA ARG A 285 -21.20 -8.18 0.17
C ARG A 285 -19.96 -7.50 -0.38
N THR A 286 -20.07 -6.22 -0.72
CA THR A 286 -19.00 -5.42 -1.33
C THR A 286 -18.71 -4.22 -0.45
N VAL A 287 -17.44 -3.85 -0.42
CA VAL A 287 -16.93 -2.65 0.24
C VAL A 287 -16.16 -1.82 -0.78
N ALA A 288 -16.34 -0.50 -0.73
CA ALA A 288 -15.59 0.43 -1.56
C ALA A 288 -15.23 1.69 -0.75
N LEU A 289 -14.10 2.33 -1.07
CA LEU A 289 -13.71 3.61 -0.46
C LEU A 289 -13.78 4.76 -1.45
N LEU A 290 -14.24 5.90 -0.94
CA LEU A 290 -14.35 7.18 -1.62
C LEU A 290 -13.39 8.20 -1.01
N THR A 291 -12.68 8.95 -1.85
CA THR A 291 -11.99 10.17 -1.42
C THR A 291 -12.99 11.31 -1.16
N PRO A 292 -12.59 12.40 -0.48
CA PRO A 292 -13.42 13.60 -0.32
C PRO A 292 -13.90 14.23 -1.63
N GLU A 293 -13.22 13.97 -2.76
CA GLU A 293 -13.60 14.45 -4.09
C GLU A 293 -14.46 13.47 -4.90
N ALA A 294 -15.15 12.53 -4.25
CA ALA A 294 -15.97 11.50 -4.91
C ALA A 294 -15.18 10.67 -5.94
N LYS A 295 -13.95 10.31 -5.62
CA LYS A 295 -13.18 9.30 -6.36
C LYS A 295 -13.30 7.97 -5.64
N VAL A 296 -13.80 6.93 -6.32
CA VAL A 296 -13.69 5.55 -5.82
C VAL A 296 -12.24 5.14 -5.97
N SER A 297 -11.51 5.11 -4.86
CA SER A 297 -10.07 4.82 -4.81
C SER A 297 -9.77 3.36 -4.44
N TRP A 298 -10.76 2.65 -3.90
CA TRP A 298 -10.65 1.26 -3.48
C TRP A 298 -11.94 0.49 -3.79
N LEU A 299 -11.85 -0.65 -4.47
CA LEU A 299 -12.94 -1.62 -4.62
C LEU A 299 -12.36 -2.97 -5.03
N CYS A 300 -12.72 -4.02 -4.28
CA CYS A 300 -12.37 -5.40 -4.59
C CYS A 300 -13.60 -6.15 -5.12
N HIS A 301 -13.36 -7.10 -6.03
CA HIS A 301 -14.42 -7.88 -6.68
C HIS A 301 -13.89 -9.28 -7.05
N PRO A 302 -14.66 -10.38 -6.83
CA PRO A 302 -16.05 -10.43 -6.38
C PRO A 302 -16.31 -10.15 -4.90
N LYS A 303 -15.31 -10.38 -4.05
CA LYS A 303 -15.43 -10.27 -2.60
C LYS A 303 -14.46 -9.23 -2.04
N PRO A 304 -14.64 -8.78 -0.78
CA PRO A 304 -13.74 -7.81 -0.16
C PRO A 304 -12.27 -8.27 -0.09
N ASP A 305 -12.03 -9.58 0.06
CA ASP A 305 -10.70 -10.20 0.09
C ASP A 305 -10.16 -10.61 -1.29
N SER A 306 -10.92 -10.39 -2.37
CA SER A 306 -10.50 -10.64 -3.76
C SER A 306 -9.55 -9.56 -4.27
N ALA A 307 -9.00 -9.72 -5.48
CA ALA A 307 -8.17 -8.68 -6.07
C ALA A 307 -8.94 -7.37 -6.32
N ALA A 308 -8.23 -6.25 -6.23
CA ALA A 308 -8.82 -4.94 -6.45
C ALA A 308 -9.02 -4.65 -7.94
N ILE A 309 -10.20 -4.10 -8.31
CA ILE A 309 -10.44 -3.46 -9.62
C ILE A 309 -10.11 -1.97 -9.59
N PHE A 310 -10.19 -1.36 -8.41
CA PHE A 310 -9.69 -0.02 -8.14
C PHE A 310 -8.72 -0.12 -6.96
N ALA A 311 -7.45 0.15 -7.22
CA ALA A 311 -6.37 0.11 -6.24
C ALA A 311 -5.63 1.45 -6.14
N ASP A 312 -6.24 2.56 -6.54
CA ASP A 312 -5.66 3.91 -6.46
C ASP A 312 -5.15 4.28 -5.07
N LEU A 313 -5.78 3.76 -4.02
CA LEU A 313 -5.35 3.95 -2.64
C LEU A 313 -3.88 3.54 -2.40
N VAL A 314 -3.45 2.39 -2.91
CA VAL A 314 -2.09 1.85 -2.75
C VAL A 314 -1.25 1.96 -4.02
N GLY A 315 -1.88 2.32 -5.14
CA GLY A 315 -1.28 2.27 -6.45
C GLY A 315 -1.27 3.58 -7.24
N GLY A 316 -1.93 4.61 -6.71
CA GLY A 316 -2.24 5.84 -7.42
C GLY A 316 -3.12 5.60 -8.63
N SER A 317 -3.36 6.67 -9.41
CA SER A 317 -4.33 6.62 -10.52
C SER A 317 -4.09 5.54 -11.59
N PRO A 318 -2.84 5.09 -11.85
CA PRO A 318 -2.57 3.98 -12.75
C PRO A 318 -3.12 2.64 -12.29
N ALA A 319 -3.30 2.45 -10.98
CA ALA A 319 -3.85 1.23 -10.38
C ALA A 319 -5.39 1.26 -10.28
N GLY A 320 -6.01 2.26 -10.91
CA GLY A 320 -7.42 2.24 -11.24
C GLY A 320 -8.31 2.96 -10.24
N HIS A 321 -9.30 3.66 -10.78
CA HIS A 321 -10.25 4.46 -10.02
C HIS A 321 -11.52 4.76 -10.82
N PHE A 322 -12.53 5.30 -10.13
CA PHE A 322 -13.71 5.88 -10.75
C PHE A 322 -13.95 7.28 -10.19
N THR A 323 -13.65 8.33 -10.96
CA THR A 323 -13.74 9.73 -10.54
C THR A 323 -14.97 10.41 -11.12
N VAL A 324 -15.68 11.17 -10.28
CA VAL A 324 -16.71 12.12 -10.70
C VAL A 324 -16.44 13.46 -10.03
N GLY A 325 -16.53 14.56 -10.77
CA GLY A 325 -16.42 15.90 -10.19
C GLY A 325 -16.76 17.01 -11.18
N PRO A 326 -16.61 18.29 -10.80
CA PRO A 326 -16.85 19.40 -11.72
C PRO A 326 -15.84 19.42 -12.87
N GLU A 327 -16.28 19.78 -14.09
CA GLU A 327 -15.41 19.82 -15.28
C GLU A 327 -14.18 20.72 -15.08
N ARG A 328 -14.38 21.91 -14.48
CA ARG A 328 -13.32 22.90 -14.24
C ARG A 328 -12.54 22.65 -12.94
N GLY A 329 -12.73 21.49 -12.32
CA GLY A 329 -12.24 21.22 -10.97
C GLY A 329 -12.93 22.08 -9.91
N GLY A 330 -12.44 21.99 -8.68
CA GLY A 330 -12.97 22.72 -7.53
C GLY A 330 -12.94 21.87 -6.27
N ILE A 331 -12.81 22.54 -5.14
CA ILE A 331 -12.83 21.90 -3.83
C ILE A 331 -14.30 21.57 -3.48
N PRO A 332 -14.60 20.34 -3.01
CA PRO A 332 -15.92 20.02 -2.50
C PRO A 332 -16.34 20.97 -1.37
N LEU A 333 -17.61 21.37 -1.36
CA LEU A 333 -18.25 22.10 -0.24
C LEU A 333 -18.40 21.20 1.00
N GLY A 334 -18.39 19.88 0.81
CA GLY A 334 -18.44 18.89 1.87
C GLY A 334 -18.80 17.51 1.36
N GLN A 335 -18.44 16.51 2.15
CA GLN A 335 -18.85 15.11 1.98
C GLN A 335 -19.46 14.63 3.30
N ARG A 336 -20.56 13.87 3.23
CA ARG A 336 -21.21 13.31 4.41
C ARG A 336 -21.94 12.01 4.09
N TYR A 337 -22.15 11.20 5.10
CA TYR A 337 -23.16 10.14 5.03
C TYR A 337 -24.56 10.75 5.07
N ARG A 338 -25.49 10.15 4.32
CA ARG A 338 -26.91 10.35 4.60
C ARG A 338 -27.23 9.69 5.94
N ASN A 339 -28.09 10.34 6.72
CA ASN A 339 -28.29 9.97 8.11
C ASN A 339 -28.76 8.51 8.25
N GLY A 340 -28.07 7.73 9.06
CA GLY A 340 -28.39 6.32 9.33
C GLY A 340 -28.14 5.37 8.14
N THR A 341 -27.28 5.71 7.17
CA THR A 341 -27.00 4.84 6.01
C THR A 341 -25.50 4.71 5.70
N MET A 342 -25.20 3.85 4.72
CA MET A 342 -23.89 3.73 4.04
C MET A 342 -23.82 4.51 2.71
N THR A 343 -24.78 5.41 2.47
CA THR A 343 -24.83 6.26 1.26
C THR A 343 -24.07 7.56 1.51
N VAL A 344 -23.17 7.92 0.59
CA VAL A 344 -22.33 9.11 0.69
C VAL A 344 -22.80 10.18 -0.29
N GLU A 345 -22.87 11.43 0.18
CA GLU A 345 -23.17 12.61 -0.63
C GLU A 345 -21.96 13.55 -0.64
N THR A 346 -21.46 13.86 -1.83
CA THR A 346 -20.37 14.83 -2.05
C THR A 346 -20.90 16.02 -2.85
N ARG A 347 -20.65 17.25 -2.39
CA ARG A 347 -21.26 18.46 -2.97
C ARG A 347 -20.23 19.47 -3.46
N TRP A 348 -20.54 20.11 -4.57
CA TRP A 348 -19.88 21.29 -5.12
C TRP A 348 -20.93 22.36 -5.47
N SER A 349 -20.48 23.54 -5.88
CA SER A 349 -21.37 24.53 -6.49
C SER A 349 -21.90 24.00 -7.83
N GLY A 350 -23.20 23.71 -7.89
CA GLY A 350 -23.89 23.25 -9.11
C GLY A 350 -23.76 21.75 -9.44
N LEU A 351 -23.14 20.95 -8.56
CA LEU A 351 -23.03 19.49 -8.70
C LEU A 351 -23.16 18.82 -7.32
N THR A 352 -23.97 17.77 -7.23
CA THR A 352 -24.02 16.84 -6.09
C THR A 352 -23.90 15.42 -6.63
N VAL A 353 -23.03 14.63 -6.00
CA VAL A 353 -22.83 13.21 -6.31
C VAL A 353 -23.33 12.41 -5.12
N THR A 354 -24.23 11.45 -5.36
CA THR A 354 -24.72 10.50 -4.36
C THR A 354 -24.28 9.11 -4.76
N ASP A 355 -23.47 8.48 -3.92
CA ASP A 355 -22.86 7.17 -4.15
C ASP A 355 -23.40 6.14 -3.15
N TRP A 356 -23.83 4.98 -3.65
CA TRP A 356 -24.21 3.84 -2.80
C TRP A 356 -23.99 2.51 -3.53
N LEU A 357 -24.02 1.42 -2.75
CA LEU A 357 -24.07 0.06 -3.28
C LEU A 357 -25.50 -0.47 -3.14
N ASP A 358 -26.06 -0.96 -4.24
CA ASP A 358 -27.36 -1.66 -4.21
C ASP A 358 -27.27 -2.93 -3.37
N LEU A 359 -28.38 -3.32 -2.74
CA LEU A 359 -28.44 -4.59 -2.01
C LEU A 359 -28.35 -5.76 -2.99
N PRO A 360 -27.53 -6.78 -2.71
CA PRO A 360 -27.44 -7.96 -3.55
C PRO A 360 -28.77 -8.74 -3.52
N ALA A 361 -29.07 -9.46 -4.60
CA ALA A 361 -30.26 -10.31 -4.65
C ALA A 361 -30.19 -11.39 -3.57
N ARG A 362 -31.34 -11.68 -2.95
CA ARG A 362 -31.50 -12.72 -1.94
C ARG A 362 -32.50 -13.76 -2.44
N GLU A 363 -32.12 -15.03 -2.38
CA GLU A 363 -33.01 -16.16 -2.65
C GLU A 363 -33.40 -16.82 -1.33
N THR A 364 -34.71 -16.86 -1.06
CA THR A 364 -35.26 -17.64 0.04
C THR A 364 -35.36 -19.10 -0.38
N THR A 365 -34.67 -19.98 0.36
CA THR A 365 -34.93 -21.42 0.26
C THR A 365 -36.23 -21.75 1.03
N PRO A 366 -37.02 -22.78 0.63
CA PRO A 366 -38.31 -23.06 1.25
C PRO A 366 -38.26 -23.30 2.77
N ASP A 367 -37.14 -23.82 3.29
CA ASP A 367 -36.95 -24.19 4.70
C ASP A 367 -35.63 -23.65 5.30
N GLY A 368 -34.93 -22.72 4.63
CA GLY A 368 -33.62 -22.23 5.06
C GLY A 368 -33.48 -20.70 5.01
N PRO A 369 -32.40 -20.14 5.58
CA PRO A 369 -32.16 -18.70 5.55
C PRO A 369 -32.04 -18.18 4.12
N ALA A 370 -32.38 -16.90 3.93
CA ALA A 370 -32.18 -16.25 2.64
C ALA A 370 -30.68 -16.21 2.29
N VAL A 371 -30.32 -16.72 1.12
CA VAL A 371 -28.94 -16.76 0.63
C VAL A 371 -28.70 -15.57 -0.29
N VAL A 372 -27.59 -14.88 -0.10
CA VAL A 372 -27.17 -13.80 -1.01
C VAL A 372 -26.63 -14.41 -2.29
N THR A 373 -27.35 -14.24 -3.40
CA THR A 373 -27.01 -14.85 -4.71
C THR A 373 -26.61 -13.84 -5.78
N GLY A 374 -26.97 -12.56 -5.61
CA GLY A 374 -26.68 -11.52 -6.59
C GLY A 374 -25.34 -10.81 -6.33
N ASP A 375 -24.75 -10.30 -7.42
CA ASP A 375 -23.62 -9.37 -7.33
C ASP A 375 -24.07 -7.95 -6.98
N SER A 376 -23.11 -7.16 -6.51
CA SER A 376 -23.34 -5.76 -6.13
C SER A 376 -23.38 -4.87 -7.37
N THR A 377 -24.04 -3.72 -7.25
CA THR A 377 -23.93 -2.63 -8.23
C THR A 377 -23.55 -1.37 -7.50
N LEU A 378 -22.47 -0.71 -7.92
CA LEU A 378 -22.14 0.64 -7.47
C LEU A 378 -22.94 1.64 -8.29
N VAL A 379 -23.80 2.39 -7.61
CA VAL A 379 -24.67 3.39 -8.21
C VAL A 379 -24.19 4.77 -7.83
N ARG A 380 -24.04 5.63 -8.85
CA ARG A 380 -23.60 7.02 -8.71
C ARG A 380 -24.60 7.93 -9.40
N VAL A 381 -25.27 8.77 -8.63
CA VAL A 381 -26.23 9.75 -9.16
C VAL A 381 -25.61 11.14 -9.12
N LEU A 382 -25.44 11.72 -10.30
CA LEU A 382 -24.99 13.09 -10.49
C LEU A 382 -26.22 13.97 -10.64
N SER A 383 -26.34 15.01 -9.82
CA SER A 383 -27.46 15.95 -9.88
C SER A 383 -26.98 17.40 -9.80
N GLY A 384 -27.69 18.31 -10.48
CA GLY A 384 -27.37 19.74 -10.46
C GLY A 384 -27.55 20.41 -11.82
N SER A 385 -26.87 21.55 -11.98
CA SER A 385 -26.97 22.41 -13.18
C SER A 385 -25.63 22.69 -13.84
N GLY A 386 -24.52 22.18 -13.28
CA GLY A 386 -23.18 22.35 -13.82
C GLY A 386 -22.79 21.25 -14.81
N ARG A 387 -21.55 21.36 -15.31
CA ARG A 387 -20.91 20.31 -16.12
C ARG A 387 -20.05 19.43 -15.22
N ALA A 388 -20.25 18.12 -15.32
CA ALA A 388 -19.49 17.12 -14.58
C ALA A 388 -18.50 16.41 -15.51
N ARG A 389 -17.26 16.21 -15.04
CA ARG A 389 -16.32 15.27 -15.63
C ARG A 389 -16.49 13.91 -14.98
N VAL A 390 -16.40 12.87 -15.79
CA VAL A 390 -16.40 11.48 -15.35
C VAL A 390 -15.18 10.80 -15.96
N GLU A 391 -14.43 10.09 -15.13
CA GLU A 391 -13.27 9.31 -15.54
C GLU A 391 -13.37 7.91 -14.94
N PHE A 392 -13.39 6.91 -15.81
CA PHE A 392 -13.53 5.51 -15.47
C PHE A 392 -12.31 4.73 -15.94
N ALA A 393 -11.49 4.30 -14.98
CA ALA A 393 -10.23 3.60 -15.20
C ALA A 393 -10.21 2.28 -14.39
N PRO A 394 -10.97 1.24 -14.79
CA PRO A 394 -10.89 -0.05 -14.13
C PRO A 394 -9.53 -0.70 -14.38
N ARG A 395 -8.96 -1.32 -13.35
CA ARG A 395 -7.66 -2.00 -13.37
C ARG A 395 -7.75 -3.29 -12.54
N PRO A 396 -8.33 -4.37 -13.11
CA PRO A 396 -8.43 -5.66 -12.45
C PRO A 396 -7.07 -6.19 -11.99
N GLU A 397 -7.08 -7.11 -11.03
CA GLU A 397 -5.87 -7.74 -10.48
C GLU A 397 -4.84 -6.71 -9.97
N PHE A 398 -5.31 -5.67 -9.27
CA PHE A 398 -4.47 -4.57 -8.80
C PHE A 398 -3.73 -3.82 -9.94
N GLY A 399 -4.30 -3.84 -11.15
CA GLY A 399 -3.69 -3.26 -12.35
C GLY A 399 -2.57 -4.09 -12.96
N GLN A 400 -2.47 -5.38 -12.64
CA GLN A 400 -1.52 -6.30 -13.29
C GLN A 400 -2.01 -6.82 -14.64
N VAL A 401 -3.29 -6.64 -14.98
CA VAL A 401 -3.89 -7.12 -16.22
C VAL A 401 -4.30 -5.96 -17.12
N ALA A 402 -3.89 -6.03 -18.39
CA ALA A 402 -4.30 -5.08 -19.42
C ALA A 402 -5.84 -5.02 -19.53
N THR A 403 -6.39 -3.82 -19.66
CA THR A 403 -7.84 -3.59 -19.61
C THR A 403 -8.31 -2.93 -20.90
N GLN A 404 -9.33 -3.50 -21.53
CA GLN A 404 -9.99 -2.91 -22.69
C GLN A 404 -11.42 -2.49 -22.34
N LEU A 405 -11.85 -1.35 -22.86
CA LEU A 405 -13.17 -0.79 -22.69
C LEU A 405 -13.86 -0.76 -24.05
N GLN A 406 -15.01 -1.43 -24.15
CA GLN A 406 -15.82 -1.42 -25.36
C GLN A 406 -17.00 -0.46 -25.20
N PRO A 407 -17.01 0.71 -25.87
CA PRO A 407 -18.15 1.60 -25.87
C PRO A 407 -19.35 0.96 -26.56
N LYS A 408 -20.52 1.12 -25.93
CA LYS A 408 -21.85 0.75 -26.43
C LYS A 408 -22.75 1.98 -26.33
N LYS A 409 -23.94 1.88 -26.90
CA LYS A 409 -24.92 2.97 -26.93
C LYS A 409 -25.24 3.51 -25.52
N ASP A 410 -25.46 2.60 -24.57
CA ASP A 410 -25.95 2.94 -23.22
C ASP A 410 -24.88 2.67 -22.14
N GLY A 411 -23.59 2.56 -22.52
CA GLY A 411 -22.51 2.41 -21.56
C GLY A 411 -21.21 1.82 -22.09
N LEU A 412 -20.43 1.19 -21.20
CA LEU A 412 -19.16 0.53 -21.49
C LEU A 412 -19.20 -0.92 -21.02
N LEU A 413 -18.58 -1.83 -21.78
CA LEU A 413 -18.21 -3.16 -21.29
C LEU A 413 -16.73 -3.15 -20.91
N VAL A 414 -16.39 -3.75 -19.77
CA VAL A 414 -14.99 -3.97 -19.36
C VAL A 414 -14.58 -5.37 -19.81
N LEU A 415 -13.54 -5.45 -20.62
CA LEU A 415 -13.01 -6.69 -21.15
C LEU A 415 -11.66 -7.01 -20.47
N GLY A 416 -11.38 -8.30 -20.29
CA GLY A 416 -10.15 -8.78 -19.65
C GLY A 416 -10.25 -9.02 -18.15
N SER A 417 -11.43 -8.84 -17.54
CA SER A 417 -11.71 -9.28 -16.17
C SER A 417 -12.13 -10.76 -16.11
N ASN A 418 -11.91 -11.40 -14.97
CA ASN A 418 -12.31 -12.80 -14.73
C ASN A 418 -13.83 -12.99 -14.72
N GLU A 419 -14.60 -11.94 -14.42
CA GLU A 419 -16.06 -11.93 -14.42
C GLU A 419 -16.61 -10.80 -15.32
N PRO A 420 -17.82 -10.92 -15.86
CA PRO A 420 -18.44 -9.87 -16.67
C PRO A 420 -18.65 -8.57 -15.88
N VAL A 421 -18.21 -7.43 -16.43
CA VAL A 421 -18.37 -6.11 -15.80
C VAL A 421 -18.86 -5.09 -16.84
N ALA A 422 -19.88 -4.32 -16.47
CA ALA A 422 -20.45 -3.28 -17.32
C ALA A 422 -20.65 -1.97 -16.56
N LEU A 423 -20.38 -0.84 -17.22
CA LEU A 423 -20.76 0.48 -16.76
C LEU A 423 -21.98 0.96 -17.57
N TYR A 424 -23.17 0.77 -17.02
CA TYR A 424 -24.38 1.36 -17.58
C TYR A 424 -24.40 2.87 -17.31
N SER A 425 -24.50 3.66 -18.37
CA SER A 425 -24.35 5.12 -18.35
C SER A 425 -25.16 5.74 -19.51
N PRO A 426 -26.50 5.68 -19.45
CA PRO A 426 -27.37 6.11 -20.53
C PRO A 426 -27.17 7.59 -20.83
N GLY A 427 -27.08 7.93 -22.12
CA GLY A 427 -26.89 9.31 -22.57
C GLY A 427 -25.48 9.88 -22.35
N VAL A 428 -24.52 9.08 -21.87
CA VAL A 428 -23.12 9.49 -21.70
C VAL A 428 -22.30 9.06 -22.92
N THR A 429 -21.61 10.03 -23.54
CA THR A 429 -20.68 9.74 -24.64
C THR A 429 -19.25 9.64 -24.11
N TRP A 430 -18.61 8.50 -24.33
CA TRP A 430 -17.28 8.19 -23.81
C TRP A 430 -16.18 8.39 -24.85
N GLN A 431 -15.07 8.95 -24.40
CA GLN A 431 -13.80 8.97 -25.11
C GLN A 431 -12.85 8.00 -24.41
N VAL A 432 -12.51 6.90 -25.07
CA VAL A 432 -11.55 5.91 -24.56
C VAL A 432 -10.15 6.29 -25.00
N ARG A 433 -9.22 6.31 -24.06
CA ARG A 433 -7.78 6.49 -24.29
C ARG A 433 -7.04 5.24 -23.86
N ASN A 434 -6.12 4.78 -24.69
CA ASN A 434 -5.25 3.65 -24.40
C ASN A 434 -3.88 4.16 -23.96
N ASP A 435 -3.41 3.69 -22.81
CA ASP A 435 -2.04 3.92 -22.34
C ASP A 435 -1.38 2.56 -22.07
N GLY A 436 -0.59 2.08 -23.05
CA GLY A 436 0.20 0.86 -22.88
C GLY A 436 -0.63 -0.40 -22.60
N GLY A 437 -1.80 -0.55 -23.21
CA GLY A 437 -2.71 -1.68 -22.97
C GLY A 437 -3.71 -1.47 -21.84
N TYR A 438 -3.70 -0.30 -21.19
CA TYR A 438 -4.65 0.07 -20.15
C TYR A 438 -5.57 1.18 -20.64
N GLU A 439 -6.85 0.88 -20.82
CA GLU A 439 -7.82 1.84 -21.31
C GLU A 439 -8.52 2.61 -20.17
N THR A 440 -8.69 3.91 -20.38
CA THR A 440 -9.44 4.81 -19.50
C THR A 440 -10.50 5.53 -20.33
N ALA A 441 -11.74 5.55 -19.83
CA ALA A 441 -12.83 6.27 -20.47
C ALA A 441 -13.08 7.61 -19.78
N HIS A 442 -13.22 8.66 -20.57
CA HIS A 442 -13.53 10.01 -20.11
C HIS A 442 -14.84 10.50 -20.72
N ALA A 443 -15.62 11.23 -19.94
CA ALA A 443 -16.81 11.92 -20.41
C ALA A 443 -16.98 13.28 -19.73
N VAL A 444 -17.61 14.21 -20.43
CA VAL A 444 -18.14 15.45 -19.84
C VAL A 444 -19.63 15.47 -20.05
N VAL A 445 -20.38 15.58 -18.95
CA VAL A 445 -21.83 15.57 -18.92
C VAL A 445 -22.32 16.96 -18.55
N ASP A 446 -23.19 17.54 -19.37
CA ASP A 446 -23.92 18.76 -19.03
C ASP A 446 -25.24 18.40 -18.36
N LEU A 447 -25.30 18.53 -17.03
CA LEU A 447 -26.48 18.14 -16.26
C LEU A 447 -27.70 18.99 -16.63
N SER A 448 -27.52 20.24 -17.07
CA SER A 448 -28.64 21.08 -17.50
C SER A 448 -29.30 20.54 -18.77
N ALA A 449 -28.52 19.90 -19.64
CA ALA A 449 -29.01 19.29 -20.87
C ALA A 449 -29.65 17.90 -20.65
N THR A 450 -29.37 17.23 -19.53
CA THR A 450 -29.91 15.90 -19.20
C THR A 450 -31.13 15.94 -18.27
N GLY A 451 -31.73 17.11 -18.06
CA GLY A 451 -32.86 17.26 -17.14
C GLY A 451 -32.44 17.34 -15.66
N GLY A 452 -31.18 17.66 -15.39
CA GLY A 452 -30.63 17.92 -14.06
C GLY A 452 -30.04 16.70 -13.35
N GLN A 453 -30.06 15.51 -13.99
CA GLN A 453 -29.59 14.27 -13.39
C GLN A 453 -28.97 13.32 -14.41
N VAL A 454 -27.95 12.56 -13.99
CA VAL A 454 -27.40 11.37 -14.69
C VAL A 454 -27.13 10.26 -13.69
N VAL A 455 -27.38 9.01 -14.10
CA VAL A 455 -27.13 7.80 -13.31
C VAL A 455 -26.00 7.01 -13.96
N LEU A 456 -25.04 6.58 -13.16
CA LEU A 456 -23.97 5.66 -13.55
C LEU A 456 -24.08 4.41 -12.69
N GLU A 457 -24.11 3.24 -13.31
CA GLU A 457 -24.21 1.95 -12.62
C GLU A 457 -23.04 1.06 -13.05
N LEU A 458 -22.08 0.85 -12.14
CA LEU A 458 -21.03 -0.15 -12.32
C LEU A 458 -21.58 -1.49 -11.81
N ARG A 459 -21.90 -2.35 -12.77
CA ARG A 459 -22.55 -3.64 -12.59
C ARG A 459 -21.52 -4.75 -12.69
N PHE A 460 -21.56 -5.65 -11.73
CA PHE A 460 -20.69 -6.82 -11.65
C PHE A 460 -21.47 -8.11 -11.96
N GLY A 461 -20.78 -9.16 -12.41
CA GLY A 461 -21.38 -10.44 -12.81
C GLY A 461 -22.22 -10.40 -14.08
N THR A 462 -22.27 -9.26 -14.79
CA THR A 462 -23.11 -9.09 -15.98
C THR A 462 -22.53 -8.11 -17.00
N HIS A 463 -22.86 -8.33 -18.27
CA HIS A 463 -22.65 -7.37 -19.36
C HIS A 463 -23.92 -6.59 -19.73
N SER A 464 -25.00 -6.73 -18.94
CA SER A 464 -26.26 -6.05 -19.24
C SER A 464 -26.12 -4.53 -19.12
N LEU A 465 -26.48 -3.85 -20.20
CA LEU A 465 -26.66 -2.39 -20.29
C LEU A 465 -28.13 -2.02 -20.42
N GLU A 466 -29.03 -2.90 -19.99
CA GLU A 466 -30.47 -2.63 -20.00
C GLU A 466 -30.87 -1.74 -18.83
N ASP A 467 -31.92 -0.95 -19.03
CA ASP A 467 -32.51 -0.14 -17.96
C ASP A 467 -32.92 -1.04 -16.79
N HIS A 468 -32.67 -0.58 -15.56
CA HIS A 468 -33.15 -1.30 -14.40
C HIS A 468 -34.68 -1.19 -14.30
N THR A 469 -35.35 -2.30 -14.01
CA THR A 469 -36.83 -2.36 -13.96
C THR A 469 -37.43 -1.55 -12.81
N VAL A 470 -36.65 -1.32 -11.75
CA VAL A 470 -36.98 -0.47 -10.60
C VAL A 470 -36.35 0.91 -10.78
N ALA A 471 -37.15 1.96 -10.56
CA ALA A 471 -36.71 3.35 -10.65
C ALA A 471 -35.59 3.68 -9.64
N ILE A 472 -34.71 4.62 -10.01
CA ILE A 472 -33.52 4.96 -9.23
C ILE A 472 -33.81 5.41 -7.80
N HIS A 473 -34.88 6.20 -7.61
CA HIS A 473 -35.31 6.65 -6.28
C HIS A 473 -35.71 5.47 -5.38
N ASP A 474 -36.43 4.50 -5.95
CA ASP A 474 -36.88 3.33 -5.21
C ASP A 474 -35.73 2.36 -4.93
N ARG A 475 -34.74 2.26 -5.82
CA ARG A 475 -33.49 1.52 -5.57
C ARG A 475 -32.71 2.14 -4.42
N GLN A 476 -32.51 3.46 -4.44
CA GLN A 476 -31.85 4.17 -3.35
C GLN A 476 -32.60 3.96 -2.03
N ALA A 477 -33.94 4.10 -2.02
CA ALA A 477 -34.74 3.85 -0.83
C ALA A 477 -34.59 2.41 -0.33
N LYS A 478 -34.63 1.41 -1.23
CA LYS A 478 -34.38 0.00 -0.89
C LYS A 478 -32.98 -0.24 -0.31
N ALA A 479 -31.96 0.45 -0.83
CA ALA A 479 -30.61 0.35 -0.32
C ALA A 479 -30.45 1.04 1.05
N GLU A 480 -31.11 2.18 1.28
CA GLU A 480 -30.98 2.95 2.52
C GLU A 480 -31.83 2.41 3.68
N GLN A 481 -33.02 1.89 3.40
CA GLN A 481 -34.02 1.60 4.42
C GLN A 481 -33.56 0.56 5.46
N PRO A 482 -32.96 -0.59 5.08
CA PRO A 482 -32.50 -1.57 6.07
C PRO A 482 -31.40 -1.07 7.00
N TRP A 483 -30.58 -0.10 6.54
CA TRP A 483 -29.59 0.55 7.40
C TRP A 483 -30.24 1.46 8.43
N LYS A 484 -31.23 2.26 8.01
CA LYS A 484 -31.97 3.17 8.91
C LYS A 484 -32.75 2.40 9.97
N GLU A 485 -33.45 1.35 9.55
CA GLU A 485 -34.22 0.49 10.45
C GLU A 485 -33.32 -0.20 11.46
N TRP A 486 -32.18 -0.72 11.00
CA TRP A 486 -31.21 -1.37 11.87
C TRP A 486 -30.60 -0.41 12.89
N VAL A 487 -30.12 0.78 12.50
CA VAL A 487 -29.59 1.75 13.49
C VAL A 487 -30.67 2.18 14.48
N ALA A 488 -31.91 2.33 14.02
CA ALA A 488 -33.03 2.72 14.88
C ALA A 488 -33.38 1.64 15.91
N SER A 489 -33.02 0.37 15.70
CA SER A 489 -33.24 -0.71 16.68
C SER A 489 -32.15 -0.80 17.75
N LEU A 490 -31.00 -0.15 17.53
CA LEU A 490 -29.87 -0.20 18.47
C LEU A 490 -30.11 0.60 19.75
N LYS A 491 -29.55 0.09 20.85
CA LYS A 491 -29.49 0.73 22.16
C LYS A 491 -28.25 1.64 22.24
N LEU A 492 -28.34 2.82 21.60
CA LEU A 492 -27.23 3.78 21.58
C LEU A 492 -27.09 4.55 22.92
N PRO A 493 -25.87 4.71 23.46
CA PRO A 493 -25.60 5.54 24.64
C PRO A 493 -25.87 7.03 24.37
N ALA A 494 -25.98 7.85 25.41
CA ALA A 494 -26.05 9.30 25.25
C ALA A 494 -24.67 9.88 24.92
N THR A 495 -23.61 9.34 25.55
CA THR A 495 -22.22 9.67 25.26
C THR A 495 -21.87 9.37 23.80
N ALA A 496 -21.43 10.38 23.06
CA ALA A 496 -20.99 10.29 21.66
C ALA A 496 -21.97 9.55 20.72
N ARG A 497 -23.29 9.66 20.97
CA ARG A 497 -24.36 8.90 20.31
C ARG A 497 -24.21 8.77 18.79
N ASP A 498 -23.96 9.88 18.10
CA ASP A 498 -23.88 9.90 16.63
C ASP A 498 -22.63 9.18 16.11
N LEU A 499 -21.49 9.32 16.81
CA LEU A 499 -20.27 8.58 16.50
C LEU A 499 -20.42 7.09 16.80
N VAL A 500 -21.10 6.71 17.88
CA VAL A 500 -21.41 5.31 18.17
C VAL A 500 -22.31 4.71 17.08
N ALA A 501 -23.34 5.44 16.64
CA ALA A 501 -24.18 5.01 15.52
C ALA A 501 -23.38 4.89 14.22
N ARG A 502 -22.43 5.80 13.98
CA ARG A 502 -21.55 5.71 12.81
C ARG A 502 -20.64 4.50 12.88
N SER A 503 -19.96 4.29 14.01
CA SER A 503 -19.10 3.14 14.26
C SER A 503 -19.85 1.82 14.13
N ALA A 504 -21.07 1.72 14.67
CA ALA A 504 -21.90 0.53 14.54
C ALA A 504 -22.22 0.22 13.08
N LEU A 505 -22.57 1.24 12.28
CA LEU A 505 -22.78 1.08 10.84
C LEU A 505 -21.50 0.68 10.09
N THR A 506 -20.35 1.20 10.50
CA THR A 506 -19.06 0.79 9.94
C THR A 506 -18.77 -0.68 10.24
N LEU A 507 -18.91 -1.13 11.50
CA LEU A 507 -18.72 -2.52 11.89
C LEU A 507 -19.66 -3.46 11.13
N ARG A 508 -20.95 -3.10 11.02
CA ARG A 508 -21.90 -3.87 10.21
C ARG A 508 -21.55 -3.85 8.72
N GLY A 509 -21.00 -2.76 8.21
CA GLY A 509 -20.48 -2.68 6.85
C GLY A 509 -19.29 -3.61 6.57
N LEU A 510 -18.55 -4.02 7.62
CA LEU A 510 -17.47 -5.01 7.55
C LEU A 510 -17.96 -6.45 7.73
N CYS A 511 -19.23 -6.66 8.09
CA CYS A 511 -19.84 -7.98 8.12
C CYS A 511 -20.15 -8.45 6.69
N HIS A 512 -19.61 -9.60 6.31
CA HIS A 512 -19.91 -10.25 5.05
C HIS A 512 -21.18 -11.12 5.21
N GLU A 513 -22.34 -10.56 4.89
CA GLU A 513 -23.66 -11.15 5.10
C GLU A 513 -23.81 -12.55 4.48
N ALA A 514 -23.15 -12.80 3.35
CA ALA A 514 -23.28 -14.08 2.65
C ALA A 514 -22.70 -15.27 3.44
N THR A 515 -21.69 -15.04 4.28
CA THR A 515 -21.02 -16.10 5.04
C THR A 515 -21.07 -15.92 6.55
N GLY A 516 -21.28 -14.69 7.04
CA GLY A 516 -21.26 -14.36 8.46
C GLY A 516 -19.87 -13.96 8.99
N SER A 517 -18.82 -14.03 8.17
CA SER A 517 -17.49 -13.56 8.55
C SER A 517 -17.44 -12.04 8.67
N ILE A 518 -16.46 -11.53 9.42
CA ILE A 518 -16.28 -10.09 9.66
C ILE A 518 -14.85 -9.73 9.32
N LEU A 519 -14.67 -8.73 8.46
CA LEU A 519 -13.35 -8.24 8.04
C LEU A 519 -12.68 -7.48 9.19
N ALA A 520 -11.35 -7.63 9.37
CA ALA A 520 -10.60 -6.81 10.32
C ALA A 520 -10.52 -5.33 9.87
N ALA A 521 -10.38 -5.09 8.56
CA ALA A 521 -10.53 -3.78 7.93
C ALA A 521 -10.96 -3.92 6.46
N ALA A 522 -11.34 -2.79 5.84
CA ALA A 522 -11.74 -2.77 4.42
C ALA A 522 -10.56 -2.81 3.43
N THR A 523 -9.33 -2.55 3.90
CA THR A 523 -8.16 -2.29 3.06
C THR A 523 -7.00 -3.25 3.33
N THR A 524 -6.04 -3.22 2.43
CA THR A 524 -4.71 -3.82 2.58
C THR A 524 -3.62 -2.75 2.51
N SER A 525 -2.48 -3.04 3.13
CA SER A 525 -1.19 -2.42 2.89
C SER A 525 -1.16 -0.91 3.07
N LEU A 526 -1.98 -0.41 3.99
CA LEU A 526 -1.80 0.92 4.53
C LEU A 526 -0.71 0.89 5.62
N PRO A 527 0.16 1.91 5.67
CA PRO A 527 1.37 1.87 6.47
C PRO A 527 1.16 2.17 7.95
N GLU A 528 1.81 1.39 8.81
CA GLU A 528 2.03 1.73 10.23
C GLU A 528 3.05 2.87 10.40
N GLU A 529 3.89 3.14 9.38
CA GLU A 529 4.81 4.28 9.29
C GLU A 529 4.92 4.73 7.83
N LEU A 530 4.74 6.02 7.53
CA LEU A 530 4.81 6.52 6.15
C LEU A 530 6.20 6.29 5.54
N GLY A 531 6.23 5.68 4.35
CA GLY A 531 7.45 5.23 3.69
C GLY A 531 8.07 3.97 4.29
N GLY A 532 7.48 3.43 5.37
CA GLY A 532 7.93 2.24 6.07
C GLY A 532 7.48 0.94 5.41
N VAL A 533 7.92 -0.18 6.01
CA VAL A 533 7.73 -1.54 5.48
C VAL A 533 6.63 -2.34 6.16
N ARG A 534 5.98 -1.75 7.17
CA ARG A 534 4.94 -2.35 7.99
C ARG A 534 3.58 -2.05 7.36
N ASN A 535 3.23 -2.83 6.33
CA ASN A 535 2.03 -2.64 5.51
C ASN A 535 1.39 -4.02 5.29
N TRP A 536 0.22 -4.28 5.87
CA TRP A 536 -0.37 -5.64 5.97
C TRP A 536 -1.76 -5.73 5.34
N ASP A 537 -2.17 -6.91 4.89
CA ASP A 537 -3.53 -7.13 4.37
C ASP A 537 -4.51 -7.51 5.47
N TYR A 538 -5.49 -6.65 5.74
CA TYR A 538 -6.47 -6.79 6.83
C TYR A 538 -7.88 -7.16 6.33
N ARG A 539 -8.02 -7.52 5.06
CA ARG A 539 -9.33 -7.84 4.44
C ARG A 539 -9.82 -9.24 4.77
N TYR A 540 -9.20 -9.91 5.73
CA TYR A 540 -9.51 -11.26 6.17
C TYR A 540 -10.28 -11.26 7.49
N CYS A 541 -10.80 -12.42 7.86
CA CYS A 541 -11.51 -12.60 9.12
C CYS A 541 -10.56 -13.18 10.17
N TRP A 542 -9.99 -12.32 11.00
CA TRP A 542 -9.34 -12.77 12.25
C TRP A 542 -10.41 -13.19 13.24
N LEU A 543 -10.28 -14.38 13.82
CA LEU A 543 -11.27 -14.94 14.75
C LEU A 543 -11.48 -14.02 15.95
N ARG A 544 -10.40 -13.50 16.49
CA ARG A 544 -10.39 -12.55 17.61
C ARG A 544 -11.13 -11.26 17.24
N ASP A 545 -10.71 -10.60 16.17
CA ASP A 545 -11.23 -9.31 15.71
C ASP A 545 -12.72 -9.39 15.40
N ALA A 546 -13.13 -10.46 14.70
CA ALA A 546 -14.52 -10.73 14.37
C ALA A 546 -15.36 -10.96 15.63
N ALA A 547 -14.88 -11.77 16.58
CA ALA A 547 -15.61 -12.06 17.80
C ALA A 547 -15.79 -10.80 18.67
N MET A 548 -14.74 -9.98 18.80
CA MET A 548 -14.82 -8.71 19.53
C MET A 548 -15.73 -7.69 18.83
N THR A 549 -15.74 -7.67 17.49
CA THR A 549 -16.62 -6.82 16.68
C THR A 549 -18.08 -7.20 16.90
N ALA A 550 -18.41 -8.48 16.76
CA ALA A 550 -19.74 -8.99 17.01
C ALA A 550 -20.18 -8.74 18.46
N ARG A 551 -19.26 -8.88 19.42
CA ARG A 551 -19.54 -8.60 20.83
C ARG A 551 -19.94 -7.15 21.07
N ALA A 552 -19.26 -6.19 20.44
CA ALA A 552 -19.62 -4.78 20.54
C ALA A 552 -20.99 -4.47 19.92
N LEU A 553 -21.40 -5.18 18.86
CA LEU A 553 -22.74 -5.07 18.29
C LEU A 553 -23.81 -5.69 19.21
N VAL A 554 -23.50 -6.81 19.88
CA VAL A 554 -24.37 -7.42 20.89
C VAL A 554 -24.59 -6.48 22.07
N ASP A 555 -23.55 -5.77 22.52
CA ASP A 555 -23.66 -4.77 23.59
C ASP A 555 -24.61 -3.61 23.20
N LEU A 556 -24.79 -3.34 21.90
CA LEU A 556 -25.76 -2.38 21.36
C LEU A 556 -27.14 -3.01 21.08
N GLY A 557 -27.32 -4.31 21.29
CA GLY A 557 -28.57 -5.05 21.11
C GLY A 557 -28.74 -5.72 19.75
N SER A 558 -27.71 -5.78 18.90
CA SER A 558 -27.75 -6.52 17.62
C SER A 558 -27.10 -7.89 17.78
N ILE A 559 -27.90 -8.95 17.72
CA ILE A 559 -27.43 -10.34 17.89
C ILE A 559 -27.29 -11.11 16.58
N GLU A 560 -27.91 -10.65 15.48
CA GLU A 560 -27.96 -11.38 14.21
C GLU A 560 -26.57 -11.58 13.59
N GLU A 561 -25.75 -10.53 13.60
CA GLU A 561 -24.37 -10.58 13.09
C GLU A 561 -23.50 -11.55 13.91
N ALA A 562 -23.69 -11.61 15.23
CA ALA A 562 -22.99 -12.54 16.10
C ALA A 562 -23.38 -13.99 15.85
N GLU A 563 -24.67 -14.28 15.70
CA GLU A 563 -25.15 -15.63 15.37
C GLU A 563 -24.65 -16.09 13.99
N ALA A 564 -24.54 -15.18 13.02
CA ALA A 564 -23.97 -15.49 11.71
C ALA A 564 -22.48 -15.84 11.81
N LEU A 565 -21.71 -15.06 12.58
CA LEU A 565 -20.30 -15.32 12.82
C LEU A 565 -20.09 -16.67 13.54
N LEU A 566 -20.87 -16.98 14.57
CA LEU A 566 -20.73 -18.24 15.31
C LEU A 566 -20.99 -19.47 14.44
N ARG A 567 -21.98 -19.43 13.54
CA ARG A 567 -22.18 -20.48 12.52
C ARG A 567 -21.00 -20.60 11.57
N TRP A 568 -20.39 -19.48 11.19
CA TRP A 568 -19.20 -19.48 10.35
C TRP A 568 -17.98 -20.07 11.07
N VAL A 569 -17.80 -19.75 12.37
CA VAL A 569 -16.73 -20.30 13.22
C VAL A 569 -16.90 -21.81 13.40
N ASP A 570 -18.13 -22.27 13.64
CA ASP A 570 -18.46 -23.69 13.70
C ASP A 570 -18.08 -24.43 12.41
N GLY A 571 -18.38 -23.84 11.24
CA GLY A 571 -17.93 -24.37 9.95
C GLY A 571 -16.40 -24.41 9.78
N CYS A 572 -15.67 -23.45 10.36
CA CYS A 572 -14.20 -23.49 10.39
C CYS A 572 -13.68 -24.61 11.30
N ILE A 573 -14.31 -24.82 12.46
CA ILE A 573 -13.99 -25.93 13.38
C ILE A 573 -14.22 -27.27 12.70
N GLU A 574 -15.34 -27.46 12.00
CA GLU A 574 -15.64 -28.70 11.28
C GLU A 574 -14.52 -29.09 10.29
N ARG A 575 -13.93 -28.10 9.60
CA ARG A 575 -12.81 -28.31 8.66
C ARG A 575 -11.52 -28.76 9.34
N THR A 576 -11.36 -28.58 10.65
CA THR A 576 -10.21 -29.10 11.41
C THR A 576 -10.26 -30.63 11.60
N GLY A 577 -11.38 -31.28 11.28
CA GLY A 577 -11.55 -32.72 11.42
C GLY A 577 -11.61 -33.20 12.89
N GLY A 578 -12.17 -32.38 13.79
CA GLY A 578 -12.27 -32.69 15.22
C GLY A 578 -11.05 -32.28 16.05
N HIS A 579 -10.25 -31.34 15.53
CA HIS A 579 -9.04 -30.82 16.16
C HIS A 579 -9.12 -29.29 16.32
N PRO A 580 -9.99 -28.78 17.22
CA PRO A 580 -10.21 -27.33 17.38
C PRO A 580 -8.93 -26.58 17.77
N GLU A 581 -7.94 -27.27 18.35
CA GLU A 581 -6.62 -26.71 18.67
C GLU A 581 -5.75 -26.37 17.45
N ARG A 582 -6.22 -26.71 16.24
CA ARG A 582 -5.61 -26.39 14.95
C ARG A 582 -6.30 -25.23 14.24
N LEU A 583 -7.23 -24.52 14.89
CA LEU A 583 -7.75 -23.29 14.32
C LEU A 583 -6.60 -22.31 14.04
N HIS A 584 -6.64 -21.72 12.86
CA HIS A 584 -5.73 -20.67 12.44
C HIS A 584 -6.22 -19.32 13.00
N PRO A 585 -5.33 -18.33 13.16
CA PRO A 585 -5.74 -17.02 13.68
C PRO A 585 -6.75 -16.30 12.78
N LEU A 586 -6.64 -16.51 11.46
CA LEU A 586 -7.46 -15.86 10.45
C LEU A 586 -7.78 -16.79 9.27
N TYR A 587 -8.84 -16.42 8.55
CA TYR A 587 -9.30 -17.12 7.35
C TYR A 587 -9.78 -16.13 6.28
N THR A 588 -9.89 -16.61 5.04
CA THR A 588 -10.64 -15.91 3.98
C THR A 588 -12.10 -15.70 4.39
N VAL A 589 -12.83 -14.85 3.68
CA VAL A 589 -14.24 -14.57 4.05
C VAL A 589 -15.14 -15.82 3.97
N ASP A 590 -14.74 -16.84 3.22
CA ASP A 590 -15.43 -18.13 3.10
C ASP A 590 -15.00 -19.17 4.15
N GLY A 591 -14.00 -18.84 4.98
CA GLY A 591 -13.46 -19.72 6.03
C GLY A 591 -12.41 -20.72 5.54
N TYR A 592 -11.73 -20.42 4.43
CA TYR A 592 -10.57 -21.20 3.98
C TYR A 592 -9.27 -20.61 4.53
N GLU A 593 -8.26 -21.46 4.69
CA GLU A 593 -6.91 -21.01 5.03
C GLU A 593 -6.36 -20.09 3.93
N LEU A 594 -5.55 -19.11 4.34
CA LEU A 594 -4.90 -18.21 3.39
C LEU A 594 -3.77 -18.92 2.64
N GLY A 595 -3.55 -18.50 1.39
CA GLY A 595 -2.32 -18.81 0.68
C GLY A 595 -1.11 -18.10 1.26
N ALA A 596 0.06 -18.33 0.65
CA ALA A 596 1.28 -17.61 1.01
C ALA A 596 1.11 -16.10 0.78
N GLU A 597 1.66 -15.30 1.69
CA GLU A 597 1.77 -13.84 1.50
C GLU A 597 2.58 -13.54 0.24
N ALA A 598 2.08 -12.59 -0.56
CA ALA A 598 2.69 -12.16 -1.80
C ALA A 598 2.89 -10.63 -1.79
N VAL A 599 3.94 -10.17 -2.48
CA VAL A 599 4.23 -8.76 -2.68
C VAL A 599 3.89 -8.35 -4.11
N ILE A 600 3.22 -7.21 -4.26
CA ILE A 600 2.94 -6.60 -5.57
C ILE A 600 3.93 -5.45 -5.79
N ASP A 601 5.12 -5.77 -6.30
CA ASP A 601 6.22 -4.80 -6.47
C ASP A 601 5.94 -3.69 -7.49
N THR A 602 4.98 -3.91 -8.40
CA THR A 602 4.57 -2.91 -9.39
C THR A 602 3.82 -1.73 -8.76
N LEU A 603 3.30 -1.89 -7.55
CA LEU A 603 2.57 -0.83 -6.86
C LEU A 603 3.50 0.05 -6.01
N PRO A 604 3.36 1.38 -6.08
CA PRO A 604 4.11 2.34 -5.27
C PRO A 604 3.87 2.20 -3.77
N GLY A 605 2.72 1.66 -3.36
CA GLY A 605 2.27 1.73 -1.98
C GLY A 605 1.63 3.07 -1.62
N TYR A 606 0.83 3.07 -0.56
CA TYR A 606 0.20 4.30 -0.08
C TYR A 606 1.28 5.28 0.40
N ALA A 607 1.27 6.51 -0.13
CA ALA A 607 2.27 7.53 0.17
C ALA A 607 3.73 7.04 0.00
N GLY A 608 3.96 6.08 -0.91
CA GLY A 608 5.29 5.50 -1.13
C GLY A 608 5.70 4.36 -0.18
N SER A 609 4.79 3.93 0.69
CA SER A 609 5.09 2.96 1.74
C SER A 609 5.04 1.54 1.18
N ARG A 610 6.17 0.84 1.21
CA ARG A 610 6.40 -0.42 0.49
C ARG A 610 6.94 -1.50 1.41
N PRO A 611 6.61 -2.78 1.20
CA PRO A 611 5.89 -3.34 0.05
C PRO A 611 4.36 -3.24 0.16
N VAL A 612 3.64 -3.42 -0.95
CA VAL A 612 2.20 -3.76 -0.96
C VAL A 612 2.06 -5.27 -0.87
N ARG A 613 1.38 -5.75 0.16
CA ARG A 613 1.17 -7.18 0.47
C ARG A 613 -0.26 -7.61 0.17
N VAL A 614 -0.41 -8.86 -0.24
CA VAL A 614 -1.68 -9.58 -0.29
C VAL A 614 -1.49 -10.91 0.42
N GLY A 615 -2.47 -11.30 1.23
CA GLY A 615 -2.29 -12.37 2.22
C GLY A 615 -1.66 -11.84 3.50
N ASN A 616 -1.49 -12.72 4.49
CA ASN A 616 -0.84 -12.37 5.75
C ASN A 616 -0.12 -13.59 6.34
N LEU A 617 1.16 -13.43 6.67
CA LEU A 617 1.99 -14.48 7.27
C LEU A 617 1.54 -14.95 8.66
N ALA A 618 0.70 -14.19 9.36
CA ALA A 618 0.11 -14.61 10.64
C ALA A 618 -0.69 -15.91 10.53
N ASN A 619 -1.10 -16.30 9.32
CA ASN A 619 -1.76 -17.58 9.06
C ASN A 619 -0.95 -18.81 9.53
N HIS A 620 0.37 -18.67 9.67
CA HIS A 620 1.27 -19.75 10.14
C HIS A 620 1.67 -19.63 11.61
N GLN A 621 1.17 -18.60 12.32
CA GLN A 621 1.48 -18.40 13.73
C GLN A 621 0.52 -19.18 14.62
N LEU A 622 1.07 -19.73 15.70
CA LEU A 622 0.26 -20.15 16.84
C LEU A 622 -0.13 -18.91 17.65
N GLN A 623 -1.44 -18.66 17.77
CA GLN A 623 -2.02 -17.63 18.62
C GLN A 623 -3.05 -18.27 19.54
N LEU A 624 -2.74 -18.37 20.84
CA LEU A 624 -3.60 -19.06 21.81
C LEU A 624 -4.74 -18.18 22.32
N ASP A 625 -4.70 -16.89 22.02
CA ASP A 625 -5.66 -15.92 22.51
C ASP A 625 -7.02 -15.97 21.78
N VAL A 626 -7.08 -16.54 20.58
CA VAL A 626 -8.25 -16.53 19.68
C VAL A 626 -9.52 -17.12 20.32
N PHE A 627 -9.37 -18.07 21.26
CA PHE A 627 -10.48 -18.79 21.87
C PHE A 627 -11.29 -17.94 22.87
N GLY A 628 -10.62 -17.03 23.58
CA GLY A 628 -11.23 -16.24 24.66
C GLY A 628 -12.37 -15.36 24.15
N PRO A 629 -12.12 -14.51 23.13
CA PRO A 629 -13.13 -13.64 22.55
C PRO A 629 -14.33 -14.39 21.94
N ILE A 630 -14.12 -15.58 21.39
CA ILE A 630 -15.23 -16.44 20.89
C ILE A 630 -16.12 -16.87 22.06
N ALA A 631 -15.53 -17.36 23.15
CA ALA A 631 -16.29 -17.75 24.34
C ALA A 631 -17.01 -16.56 25.00
N ASP A 632 -16.38 -15.37 25.01
CA ASP A 632 -17.01 -14.14 25.50
C ASP A 632 -18.20 -13.71 24.61
N LEU A 633 -18.09 -13.88 23.29
CA LEU A 633 -19.20 -13.65 22.37
C LEU A 633 -20.38 -14.61 22.63
N ILE A 634 -20.11 -15.90 22.78
CA ILE A 634 -21.15 -16.92 23.06
C ILE A 634 -21.87 -16.56 24.37
N ALA A 635 -21.13 -16.22 25.42
CA ALA A 635 -21.72 -15.79 26.69
C ALA A 635 -22.63 -14.57 26.51
N ALA A 636 -22.18 -13.55 25.77
CA ALA A 636 -22.97 -12.35 25.54
C ALA A 636 -24.24 -12.61 24.72
N VAL A 637 -24.15 -13.42 23.67
CA VAL A 637 -25.31 -13.81 22.85
C VAL A 637 -26.30 -14.62 23.68
N ALA A 638 -25.82 -15.58 24.46
CA ALA A 638 -26.64 -16.41 25.32
C ALA A 638 -27.39 -15.56 26.36
N ASP A 639 -26.71 -14.63 27.02
CA ASP A 639 -27.31 -13.73 28.00
C ASP A 639 -28.33 -12.79 27.36
N ALA A 640 -28.04 -12.25 26.18
CA ALA A 640 -28.96 -11.37 25.45
C ALA A 640 -30.22 -12.10 24.96
N ARG A 641 -30.08 -13.38 24.56
CA ARG A 641 -31.17 -14.21 24.04
C ARG A 641 -31.93 -14.97 25.15
N GLY A 642 -31.29 -15.20 26.29
CA GLY A 642 -31.81 -16.02 27.39
C GLY A 642 -31.72 -17.53 27.15
N SER A 643 -30.89 -17.98 26.20
CA SER A 643 -30.69 -19.39 25.89
C SER A 643 -29.42 -19.61 25.06
N VAL A 644 -28.90 -20.83 25.08
CA VAL A 644 -27.74 -21.27 24.28
C VAL A 644 -28.22 -22.30 23.26
N ARG A 645 -27.75 -22.22 22.01
CA ARG A 645 -28.07 -23.20 20.96
C ARG A 645 -27.08 -24.37 20.98
N ASP A 646 -27.48 -25.50 20.37
CA ASP A 646 -26.66 -26.72 20.33
C ASP A 646 -25.32 -26.50 19.59
N ASP A 647 -25.33 -25.74 18.49
CA ASP A 647 -24.12 -25.37 17.74
C ASP A 647 -23.20 -24.48 18.57
N GLU A 648 -23.75 -23.53 19.32
CA GLU A 648 -22.98 -22.67 20.22
C GLU A 648 -22.38 -23.43 21.39
N TRP A 649 -23.11 -24.39 21.99
CA TRP A 649 -22.56 -25.30 22.99
C TRP A 649 -21.38 -26.10 22.42
N ARG A 650 -21.53 -26.63 21.21
CA ARG A 650 -20.46 -27.35 20.52
C ARG A 650 -19.24 -26.45 20.28
N VAL A 651 -19.42 -25.22 19.83
CA VAL A 651 -18.30 -24.28 19.65
C VAL A 651 -17.62 -24.02 21.01
N LEU A 652 -18.39 -23.75 22.06
CA LEU A 652 -17.87 -23.46 23.40
C LEU A 652 -17.07 -24.64 23.97
N ASP A 653 -17.60 -25.86 23.89
CA ASP A 653 -16.90 -27.09 24.29
C ASP A 653 -15.58 -27.25 23.52
N ASN A 654 -15.59 -26.99 22.21
CA ASN A 654 -14.40 -27.04 21.37
C ASN A 654 -13.34 -25.98 21.77
N MET A 655 -13.76 -24.77 22.15
CA MET A 655 -12.83 -23.74 22.64
C MET A 655 -12.15 -24.17 23.94
N VAL A 656 -12.91 -24.70 24.90
CA VAL A 656 -12.35 -25.19 26.17
C VAL A 656 -11.42 -26.39 25.93
N GLU A 657 -11.79 -27.30 25.02
CA GLU A 657 -10.94 -28.44 24.66
C GLU A 657 -9.62 -28.00 24.00
N ALA A 658 -9.66 -27.00 23.09
CA ALA A 658 -8.47 -26.44 22.49
C ALA A 658 -7.54 -25.82 23.53
N VAL A 659 -8.09 -25.04 24.47
CA VAL A 659 -7.35 -24.47 25.60
C VAL A 659 -6.74 -25.57 26.46
N ARG A 660 -7.53 -26.58 26.86
CA ARG A 660 -7.06 -27.71 27.69
C ARG A 660 -5.85 -28.41 27.07
N ARG A 661 -5.84 -28.56 25.74
CA ARG A 661 -4.76 -29.21 24.99
C ARG A 661 -3.48 -28.39 24.90
N ARG A 662 -3.55 -27.05 24.85
CA ARG A 662 -2.42 -26.22 24.40
C ARG A 662 -2.04 -25.02 25.27
N TRP A 663 -2.82 -24.68 26.30
CA TRP A 663 -2.58 -23.47 27.10
C TRP A 663 -1.18 -23.40 27.73
N HIS A 664 -0.52 -24.55 27.93
CA HIS A 664 0.81 -24.66 28.52
C HIS A 664 1.96 -24.42 27.51
N GLU A 665 1.67 -24.27 26.21
CA GLU A 665 2.68 -24.00 25.17
C GLU A 665 3.00 -22.50 25.07
N PRO A 666 4.21 -22.09 24.67
CA PRO A 666 4.47 -20.72 24.23
C PRO A 666 3.81 -20.44 22.87
N ASP A 667 3.46 -19.18 22.58
CA ASP A 667 2.81 -18.74 21.34
C ASP A 667 3.38 -17.41 20.82
N HIS A 668 2.84 -16.85 19.75
CA HIS A 668 3.36 -15.61 19.13
C HIS A 668 2.68 -14.33 19.64
N GLY A 669 1.78 -14.45 20.62
CA GLY A 669 0.98 -13.33 21.12
C GLY A 669 0.03 -12.75 20.07
N ILE A 670 -0.49 -11.56 20.35
CA ILE A 670 -1.52 -10.89 19.54
C ILE A 670 -0.93 -10.04 18.39
N TRP A 671 0.32 -9.59 18.50
CA TRP A 671 0.88 -8.55 17.62
C TRP A 671 1.72 -9.05 16.45
N GLU A 672 1.68 -10.35 16.17
CA GLU A 672 2.29 -10.96 14.99
C GLU A 672 3.81 -10.72 14.85
N ALA A 673 4.50 -10.50 15.98
CA ALA A 673 5.93 -10.22 16.05
C ALA A 673 6.79 -11.30 15.34
N ARG A 674 7.93 -10.90 14.79
CA ARG A 674 8.85 -11.80 14.06
C ARG A 674 9.90 -12.40 14.99
N LEU A 675 9.47 -12.84 16.16
CA LEU A 675 10.29 -13.41 17.22
C LEU A 675 9.88 -14.86 17.55
N PRO A 676 10.76 -15.63 18.22
CA PRO A 676 10.39 -16.94 18.73
C PRO A 676 9.21 -16.88 19.72
N PRO A 677 8.35 -17.92 19.78
CA PRO A 677 7.23 -17.98 20.70
C PRO A 677 7.61 -17.83 22.18
N ARG A 678 6.76 -17.15 22.95
CA ARG A 678 6.91 -16.98 24.41
C ARG A 678 5.59 -17.21 25.14
N HIS A 679 5.63 -17.28 26.48
CA HIS A 679 4.41 -17.30 27.29
C HIS A 679 3.88 -15.88 27.46
N HIS A 680 3.21 -15.36 26.44
CA HIS A 680 2.60 -14.02 26.47
C HIS A 680 1.47 -13.96 27.51
N ILE A 681 1.48 -12.92 28.34
CA ILE A 681 0.50 -12.78 29.42
C ILE A 681 -0.91 -12.69 28.86
N PHE A 682 -1.10 -11.86 27.83
CA PHE A 682 -2.38 -11.72 27.13
C PHE A 682 -2.94 -13.07 26.66
N SER A 683 -2.13 -13.90 26.00
CA SER A 683 -2.56 -15.21 25.51
C SER A 683 -3.00 -16.15 26.63
N LYS A 684 -2.31 -16.15 27.77
CA LYS A 684 -2.68 -16.96 28.94
C LYS A 684 -3.94 -16.44 29.63
N VAL A 685 -4.11 -15.12 29.69
CA VAL A 685 -5.34 -14.49 30.17
C VAL A 685 -6.53 -14.86 29.29
N MET A 686 -6.37 -14.90 27.96
CA MET A 686 -7.43 -15.29 27.04
C MET A 686 -7.78 -16.79 27.13
N CYS A 687 -6.78 -17.65 27.37
CA CYS A 687 -7.01 -19.05 27.72
C CYS A 687 -7.84 -19.19 29.02
N TRP A 688 -7.51 -18.41 30.06
CA TRP A 688 -8.30 -18.37 31.30
C TRP A 688 -9.73 -17.87 31.04
N MET A 689 -9.88 -16.76 30.29
CA MET A 689 -11.15 -16.14 29.98
C MET A 689 -12.08 -17.09 29.20
N THR A 690 -11.50 -17.91 28.32
CA THR A 690 -12.25 -18.96 27.59
C THR A 690 -13.02 -19.85 28.56
N VAL A 691 -12.33 -20.38 29.57
CA VAL A 691 -12.93 -21.32 30.54
C VAL A 691 -13.84 -20.58 31.52
N ASP A 692 -13.49 -19.35 31.92
CA ASP A 692 -14.32 -18.55 32.80
C ASP A 692 -15.68 -18.18 32.16
N ARG A 693 -15.68 -17.78 30.89
CA ARG A 693 -16.90 -17.51 30.12
C ARG A 693 -17.71 -18.78 29.89
N ALA A 694 -17.06 -19.92 29.62
CA ALA A 694 -17.76 -21.19 29.50
C ALA A 694 -18.49 -21.58 30.79
N LEU A 695 -17.83 -21.42 31.94
CA LEU A 695 -18.44 -21.64 33.26
C LEU A 695 -19.56 -20.64 33.57
N HIS A 696 -19.46 -19.39 33.09
CA HIS A 696 -20.56 -18.43 33.17
C HIS A 696 -21.81 -18.93 32.44
N VAL A 697 -21.64 -19.39 31.19
CA VAL A 697 -22.74 -19.93 30.39
C VAL A 697 -23.40 -21.13 31.08
N VAL A 698 -22.62 -22.08 31.62
CA VAL A 698 -23.12 -23.22 32.40
C VAL A 698 -23.99 -22.75 33.58
N ARG A 699 -23.53 -21.75 34.34
CA ARG A 699 -24.26 -21.24 35.52
C ARG A 699 -25.54 -20.49 35.17
N GLN A 700 -25.57 -19.74 34.07
CA GLN A 700 -26.71 -18.88 33.72
C GLN A 700 -27.78 -19.57 32.88
N HIS A 701 -27.41 -20.62 32.13
CA HIS A 701 -28.29 -21.24 31.13
C HIS A 701 -28.48 -22.75 31.36
N ASP A 702 -28.52 -23.17 32.63
CA ASP A 702 -28.80 -24.54 33.08
C ASP A 702 -27.93 -25.63 32.40
N GLY A 703 -26.65 -25.35 32.19
CA GLY A 703 -25.69 -26.31 31.64
C GLY A 703 -25.35 -27.42 32.63
N GLU A 704 -24.82 -28.55 32.12
CA GLU A 704 -24.33 -29.64 32.96
C GLU A 704 -23.14 -29.17 33.82
N ASP A 705 -23.02 -29.72 35.04
CA ASP A 705 -21.90 -29.41 35.93
C ASP A 705 -20.57 -29.88 35.33
N ARG A 706 -19.56 -28.99 35.33
CA ARG A 706 -18.23 -29.20 34.71
C ARG A 706 -17.11 -28.96 35.73
N PRO A 707 -16.94 -29.80 36.76
CA PRO A 707 -15.90 -29.61 37.77
C PRO A 707 -14.48 -29.56 37.19
N GLU A 708 -14.24 -30.26 36.08
CA GLU A 708 -12.97 -30.27 35.36
C GLU A 708 -12.63 -28.90 34.72
N TRP A 709 -13.64 -28.11 34.34
CA TRP A 709 -13.43 -26.74 33.84
C TRP A 709 -13.07 -25.79 34.96
N VAL A 710 -13.65 -25.95 36.15
CA VAL A 710 -13.29 -25.15 37.34
C VAL A 710 -11.81 -25.35 37.67
N GLU A 711 -11.36 -26.60 37.74
CA GLU A 711 -9.95 -26.93 37.99
C GLU A 711 -9.01 -26.37 36.90
N LEU A 712 -9.42 -26.44 35.63
CA LEU A 712 -8.64 -25.89 34.52
C LEU A 712 -8.53 -24.36 34.62
N ARG A 713 -9.64 -23.65 34.82
CA ARG A 713 -9.67 -22.19 34.98
C ARG A 713 -8.75 -21.76 36.13
N ASP A 714 -8.91 -22.35 37.30
CA ASP A 714 -8.18 -21.95 38.51
C ASP A 714 -6.68 -22.18 38.35
N ARG A 715 -6.29 -23.28 37.70
CA ARG A 715 -4.89 -23.58 37.39
C ARG A 715 -4.26 -22.59 36.42
N ILE A 716 -4.97 -22.22 35.34
CA ILE A 716 -4.47 -21.21 34.39
C ILE A 716 -4.35 -19.86 35.10
N GLY A 717 -5.38 -19.46 35.86
CA GLY A 717 -5.38 -18.20 36.60
C GLY A 717 -4.21 -18.11 37.59
N ALA A 718 -4.01 -19.15 38.41
CA ALA A 718 -2.87 -19.20 39.33
C ALA A 718 -1.52 -19.10 38.60
N ASN A 719 -1.38 -19.80 37.47
CA ASN A 719 -0.16 -19.74 36.66
C ASN A 719 0.14 -18.33 36.14
N VAL A 720 -0.87 -17.61 35.62
CA VAL A 720 -0.72 -16.23 35.14
C VAL A 720 -0.34 -15.29 36.28
N LEU A 721 -1.03 -15.40 37.41
CA LEU A 721 -0.80 -14.51 38.55
C LEU A 721 0.58 -14.70 39.19
N GLU A 722 1.10 -15.93 39.19
CA GLU A 722 2.42 -16.27 39.71
C GLU A 722 3.56 -15.89 38.76
N ASN A 723 3.41 -16.16 37.45
CA ASN A 723 4.53 -16.05 36.50
C ASN A 723 4.49 -14.76 35.65
N GLY A 724 3.35 -14.07 35.61
CA GLY A 724 3.17 -12.86 34.82
C GLY A 724 3.55 -11.56 35.54
N TRP A 725 3.63 -11.56 36.87
CA TRP A 725 4.03 -10.37 37.63
C TRP A 725 5.55 -10.24 37.63
N HIS A 726 6.06 -9.06 37.25
CA HIS A 726 7.49 -8.77 37.31
C HIS A 726 7.82 -7.86 38.51
N GLU A 727 8.52 -8.39 39.51
CA GLU A 727 8.78 -7.69 40.78
C GLU A 727 9.60 -6.40 40.61
N GLU A 728 10.58 -6.35 39.71
CA GLU A 728 11.41 -5.15 39.54
C GLU A 728 10.71 -4.03 38.75
N VAL A 729 9.78 -4.42 37.87
CA VAL A 729 9.01 -3.46 37.05
C VAL A 729 7.73 -3.05 37.78
N GLU A 730 7.29 -3.86 38.75
CA GLU A 730 6.04 -3.74 39.50
C GLU A 730 4.82 -3.69 38.56
N ALA A 731 4.81 -4.52 37.52
CA ALA A 731 3.73 -4.62 36.55
C ALA A 731 3.62 -6.01 35.93
N TYR A 732 2.47 -6.29 35.30
CA TYR A 732 2.36 -7.37 34.33
C TYR A 732 2.97 -6.92 33.00
N SER A 733 4.04 -7.58 32.55
CA SER A 733 4.81 -7.25 31.33
C SER A 733 4.28 -7.97 30.09
N VAL A 734 5.01 -7.96 28.97
CA VAL A 734 4.60 -8.60 27.70
C VAL A 734 4.49 -10.12 27.80
N ALA A 735 5.41 -10.77 28.53
CA ALA A 735 5.52 -12.22 28.62
C ALA A 735 6.17 -12.64 29.95
N TYR A 736 6.02 -13.90 30.34
CA TYR A 736 6.63 -14.41 31.59
C TYR A 736 8.14 -14.19 31.63
N GLY A 737 8.60 -13.62 32.74
CA GLY A 737 10.01 -13.30 32.99
C GLY A 737 10.57 -12.20 32.10
N ASP A 738 9.73 -11.43 31.43
CA ASP A 738 10.13 -10.27 30.62
C ASP A 738 9.88 -8.96 31.38
N GLU A 739 10.65 -7.92 31.06
CA GLU A 739 10.56 -6.59 31.66
C GLU A 739 9.81 -5.60 30.77
N ASP A 740 9.68 -5.90 29.47
CA ASP A 740 9.11 -4.99 28.50
C ASP A 740 7.60 -4.85 28.65
N MET A 741 7.11 -3.61 28.50
CA MET A 741 5.68 -3.29 28.61
C MET A 741 4.94 -3.52 27.28
N ASP A 742 3.69 -3.98 27.40
CA ASP A 742 2.76 -4.16 26.29
C ASP A 742 1.35 -3.72 26.72
N ALA A 743 0.66 -2.95 25.89
CA ALA A 743 -0.69 -2.45 26.18
C ALA A 743 -1.71 -3.59 26.37
N SER A 744 -1.49 -4.76 25.76
CA SER A 744 -2.34 -5.93 25.93
C SER A 744 -2.34 -6.47 27.37
N SER A 745 -1.33 -6.15 28.18
CA SER A 745 -1.26 -6.56 29.59
C SER A 745 -2.33 -5.91 30.48
N LEU A 746 -2.99 -4.83 30.00
CA LEU A 746 -4.20 -4.29 30.64
C LEU A 746 -5.31 -5.36 30.80
N TRP A 747 -5.34 -6.37 29.93
CA TRP A 747 -6.33 -7.45 29.99
C TRP A 747 -6.23 -8.31 31.24
N ILE A 748 -5.15 -8.24 32.02
CA ILE A 748 -5.10 -8.87 33.34
C ILE A 748 -6.25 -8.39 34.24
N GLY A 749 -6.64 -7.11 34.13
CA GLY A 749 -7.79 -6.54 34.81
C GLY A 749 -9.04 -6.50 33.93
N LEU A 750 -8.92 -6.15 32.64
CA LEU A 750 -10.10 -6.01 31.76
C LEU A 750 -10.86 -7.33 31.56
N SER A 751 -10.17 -8.48 31.62
CA SER A 751 -10.81 -9.80 31.56
C SER A 751 -11.60 -10.17 32.82
N GLY A 752 -11.32 -9.50 33.95
CA GLY A 752 -11.84 -9.85 35.27
C GLY A 752 -10.99 -10.85 36.06
N LEU A 753 -9.81 -11.25 35.57
CA LEU A 753 -8.90 -12.12 36.33
C LEU A 753 -8.39 -11.42 37.61
N LEU A 754 -8.08 -10.13 37.52
CA LEU A 754 -7.86 -9.27 38.68
C LEU A 754 -9.04 -8.33 38.93
N PRO A 755 -9.42 -8.10 40.20
CA PRO A 755 -10.33 -7.02 40.58
C PRO A 755 -9.80 -5.64 40.16
N GLY A 756 -10.71 -4.70 39.88
CA GLY A 756 -10.36 -3.34 39.46
C GLY A 756 -9.62 -2.51 40.53
N ASP A 757 -9.75 -2.89 41.81
CA ASP A 757 -9.08 -2.30 42.96
C ASP A 757 -7.81 -3.06 43.40
N ASP A 758 -7.39 -4.09 42.66
CA ASP A 758 -6.13 -4.79 42.94
C ASP A 758 -4.94 -3.84 42.69
N PRO A 759 -4.03 -3.66 43.68
CA PRO A 759 -2.91 -2.74 43.55
C PRO A 759 -1.96 -3.08 42.40
N ARG A 760 -1.84 -4.37 42.02
CA ARG A 760 -1.01 -4.82 40.90
C ARG A 760 -1.60 -4.39 39.57
N PHE A 761 -2.94 -4.40 39.45
CA PHE A 761 -3.60 -3.91 38.24
C PHE A 761 -3.42 -2.40 38.11
N LEU A 762 -3.66 -1.64 39.18
CA LEU A 762 -3.41 -0.19 39.18
C LEU A 762 -1.97 0.16 38.81
N SER A 763 -0.99 -0.55 39.38
CA SER A 763 0.43 -0.37 39.06
C SER A 763 0.71 -0.60 37.57
N THR A 764 0.14 -1.67 37.00
CA THR A 764 0.25 -1.98 35.57
C THR A 764 -0.36 -0.89 34.69
N VAL A 765 -1.54 -0.35 35.06
CA VAL A 765 -2.18 0.76 34.34
C VAL A 765 -1.32 2.01 34.34
N LEU A 766 -0.78 2.38 35.50
CA LEU A 766 0.11 3.54 35.65
C LEU A 766 1.38 3.38 34.83
N ARG A 767 1.94 2.16 34.77
CA ARG A 767 3.14 1.87 34.00
C ARG A 767 2.89 1.96 32.49
N ILE A 768 1.79 1.39 32.01
CA ILE A 768 1.40 1.47 30.60
C ILE A 768 1.10 2.91 30.18
N GLU A 769 0.42 3.69 31.03
CA GLU A 769 0.22 5.12 30.79
C GLU A 769 1.56 5.87 30.68
N ALA A 770 2.49 5.64 31.60
CA ALA A 770 3.78 6.33 31.61
C ALA A 770 4.67 5.96 30.42
N ASP A 771 4.69 4.67 30.04
CA ASP A 771 5.64 4.15 29.06
C ASP A 771 5.10 4.20 27.63
N LEU A 772 3.79 4.00 27.42
CA LEU A 772 3.21 3.75 26.09
C LEU A 772 2.20 4.81 25.62
N ARG A 773 1.72 5.71 26.50
CA ARG A 773 0.81 6.78 26.08
C ARG A 773 1.57 7.95 25.45
N SER A 774 1.10 8.41 24.29
CA SER A 774 1.58 9.62 23.63
C SER A 774 0.40 10.45 23.13
N GLY A 775 0.09 11.52 23.88
CA GLY A 775 -1.05 12.41 23.57
C GLY A 775 -2.38 11.65 23.51
N PRO A 776 -3.10 11.69 22.37
CA PRO A 776 -4.42 11.09 22.21
C PRO A 776 -4.38 9.56 22.01
N VAL A 777 -3.19 8.94 21.98
CA VAL A 777 -3.04 7.53 21.63
C VAL A 777 -2.09 6.75 22.54
N VAL A 778 -2.18 5.42 22.48
CA VAL A 778 -1.33 4.47 23.20
C VAL A 778 -0.69 3.51 22.20
N TYR A 779 0.64 3.36 22.26
CA TYR A 779 1.38 2.39 21.44
C TYR A 779 1.12 0.96 21.91
N ARG A 780 1.29 -0.03 21.03
CA ARG A 780 1.21 -1.44 21.44
C ARG A 780 2.32 -1.75 22.44
N TYR A 781 3.54 -1.32 22.09
CA TYR A 781 4.77 -1.50 22.83
C TYR A 781 5.91 -0.62 22.26
N HIS A 782 7.08 -0.67 22.91
CA HIS A 782 8.32 -0.04 22.44
C HIS A 782 9.52 -1.01 22.31
N TRP A 783 9.33 -2.30 22.62
CA TRP A 783 10.36 -3.32 22.47
C TRP A 783 10.58 -3.72 21.00
N ASP A 784 11.73 -4.33 20.70
CA ASP A 784 12.11 -4.77 19.35
C ASP A 784 11.38 -6.05 18.96
N ASP A 785 10.46 -5.95 18.00
CA ASP A 785 9.61 -7.05 17.51
C ASP A 785 10.19 -7.82 16.32
N GLY A 786 11.46 -7.55 15.98
CA GLY A 786 12.16 -8.16 14.85
C GLY A 786 11.80 -7.52 13.50
N LEU A 787 11.10 -6.39 13.49
CA LEU A 787 10.75 -5.64 12.29
C LEU A 787 11.33 -4.21 12.32
N PRO A 788 11.89 -3.70 11.22
CA PRO A 788 12.41 -2.34 11.17
C PRO A 788 11.29 -1.30 11.10
N GLY A 789 11.63 -0.07 11.47
CA GLY A 789 10.72 1.08 11.43
C GLY A 789 10.02 1.30 12.76
N ARG A 790 9.07 2.22 12.77
CA ARG A 790 8.20 2.54 13.90
C ARG A 790 6.74 2.29 13.54
N GLU A 791 5.85 2.57 14.48
CA GLU A 791 4.40 2.55 14.29
C GLU A 791 3.77 3.83 14.84
N GLY A 792 2.48 4.04 14.56
CA GLY A 792 1.62 4.99 15.25
C GLY A 792 1.01 4.40 16.52
N GLY A 793 0.33 5.23 17.31
CA GLY A 793 -0.43 4.76 18.46
C GLY A 793 -1.75 4.11 18.03
N PHE A 794 -2.13 3.01 18.66
CA PHE A 794 -3.30 2.22 18.30
C PHE A 794 -4.56 2.72 19.01
N HIS A 795 -5.64 2.91 18.26
CA HIS A 795 -6.92 3.30 18.84
C HIS A 795 -7.49 2.25 19.80
N ILE A 796 -7.26 0.96 19.53
CA ILE A 796 -7.71 -0.12 20.43
C ILE A 796 -6.95 -0.14 21.75
N CYS A 797 -5.64 0.07 21.73
CA CYS A 797 -4.83 0.19 22.96
C CYS A 797 -5.24 1.41 23.78
N THR A 798 -5.59 2.50 23.10
CA THR A 798 -6.14 3.72 23.71
C THR A 798 -7.48 3.42 24.39
N ALA A 799 -8.38 2.70 23.72
CA ALA A 799 -9.65 2.27 24.29
C ALA A 799 -9.48 1.36 25.51
N TRP A 800 -8.50 0.45 25.49
CA TRP A 800 -8.19 -0.39 26.65
C TRP A 800 -7.69 0.42 27.84
N LEU A 801 -6.87 1.45 27.61
CA LEU A 801 -6.42 2.34 28.69
C LEU A 801 -7.59 3.16 29.28
N ILE A 802 -8.48 3.66 28.43
CA ILE A 802 -9.72 4.35 28.87
C ILE A 802 -10.57 3.41 29.73
N GLU A 803 -10.78 2.15 29.30
CA GLU A 803 -11.51 1.17 30.11
C GLU A 803 -10.80 0.90 31.44
N ALA A 804 -9.48 0.77 31.43
CA ALA A 804 -8.70 0.52 32.64
C ALA A 804 -8.76 1.69 33.63
N TYR A 805 -8.77 2.93 33.14
CA TYR A 805 -9.04 4.10 33.98
C TYR A 805 -10.43 4.03 34.63
N LEU A 806 -11.46 3.66 33.89
CA LEU A 806 -12.81 3.52 34.45
C LEU A 806 -12.87 2.41 35.52
N ARG A 807 -12.21 1.27 35.28
CA ARG A 807 -12.12 0.15 36.23
C ARG A 807 -11.37 0.51 37.52
N THR A 808 -10.36 1.35 37.43
CA THR A 808 -9.54 1.80 38.57
C THR A 808 -10.06 3.08 39.23
N GLY A 809 -11.24 3.57 38.81
CA GLY A 809 -11.88 4.76 39.39
C GLY A 809 -11.35 6.11 38.88
N ARG A 810 -10.49 6.12 37.87
CA ARG A 810 -9.87 7.32 37.25
C ARG A 810 -10.76 7.92 36.15
N ARG A 811 -12.00 8.24 36.48
CA ARG A 811 -13.02 8.67 35.52
C ARG A 811 -12.64 9.92 34.71
N THR A 812 -12.09 10.95 35.35
CA THR A 812 -11.73 12.20 34.66
C THR A 812 -10.70 11.95 33.56
N ASP A 813 -9.70 11.11 33.84
CA ASP A 813 -8.66 10.74 32.87
C ASP A 813 -9.25 9.96 31.69
N ALA A 814 -10.25 9.10 31.96
CA ALA A 814 -10.98 8.37 30.93
C ALA A 814 -11.82 9.30 30.03
N GLU A 815 -12.53 10.27 30.62
CA GLU A 815 -13.32 11.25 29.86
C GLU A 815 -12.42 12.14 28.99
N GLU A 816 -11.28 12.58 29.51
CA GLU A 816 -10.32 13.40 28.77
C GLU A 816 -9.67 12.61 27.62
N LEU A 817 -9.17 11.40 27.89
CA LEU A 817 -8.55 10.57 26.85
C LEU A 817 -9.57 10.13 25.80
N PHE A 818 -10.81 9.84 26.19
CA PHE A 818 -11.87 9.52 25.23
C PHE A 818 -12.20 10.72 24.32
N ALA A 819 -12.27 11.94 24.86
CA ALA A 819 -12.45 13.15 24.06
C ALA A 819 -11.30 13.36 23.05
N GLN A 820 -10.07 13.14 23.47
CA GLN A 820 -8.90 13.21 22.61
C GLN A 820 -8.90 12.13 21.52
N MET A 821 -9.32 10.89 21.86
CA MET A 821 -9.42 9.78 20.90
C MET A 821 -10.51 10.03 19.84
N ILE A 822 -11.65 10.63 20.17
CA ILE A 822 -12.69 10.91 19.16
C ILE A 822 -12.30 12.05 18.21
N ASP A 823 -11.44 12.98 18.65
CA ASP A 823 -10.94 14.09 17.83
C ASP A 823 -9.97 13.62 16.73
N THR A 824 -9.45 12.39 16.80
CA THR A 824 -8.63 11.79 15.73
C THR A 824 -9.48 11.15 14.62
N ALA A 825 -10.80 11.08 14.78
CA ALA A 825 -11.69 10.51 13.76
C ALA A 825 -11.73 11.38 12.50
N GLY A 826 -11.86 10.72 11.35
CA GLY A 826 -12.08 11.40 10.08
C GLY A 826 -13.35 12.26 10.07
N PRO A 827 -13.49 13.19 9.12
CA PRO A 827 -14.63 14.11 9.03
C PRO A 827 -15.98 13.39 8.84
N THR A 828 -15.99 12.13 8.40
CA THR A 828 -17.18 11.29 8.27
C THR A 828 -17.37 10.31 9.43
N GLY A 829 -16.53 10.42 10.47
CA GLY A 829 -16.59 9.63 11.70
C GLY A 829 -15.93 8.25 11.60
N LEU A 830 -15.07 8.03 10.60
CA LEU A 830 -14.32 6.79 10.43
C LEU A 830 -12.95 6.86 11.11
N LEU A 831 -12.53 5.75 11.71
CA LEU A 831 -11.23 5.61 12.36
C LEU A 831 -10.35 4.59 11.61
N PRO A 832 -9.10 4.95 11.32
CA PRO A 832 -8.10 4.00 10.84
C PRO A 832 -7.62 3.12 12.01
N GLU A 833 -6.63 2.26 11.77
CA GLU A 833 -6.01 1.40 12.78
C GLU A 833 -5.24 2.20 13.85
N GLN A 834 -4.48 3.19 13.38
CA GLN A 834 -3.50 3.92 14.17
C GLN A 834 -3.58 5.43 13.90
N TYR A 835 -2.94 6.19 14.77
CA TYR A 835 -2.74 7.62 14.60
C TYR A 835 -1.31 8.00 14.97
N ASP A 836 -0.70 8.85 14.15
CA ASP A 836 0.60 9.46 14.46
C ASP A 836 0.37 10.78 15.22
N PRO A 837 0.71 10.86 16.53
CA PRO A 837 0.54 12.08 17.30
C PRO A 837 1.51 13.20 16.92
N LEU A 838 2.59 12.90 16.18
CA LEU A 838 3.56 13.90 15.71
C LEU A 838 3.16 14.47 14.35
N ALA A 839 2.75 13.60 13.43
CA ALA A 839 2.33 14.02 12.09
C ALA A 839 0.83 14.35 11.97
N GLU A 840 0.09 14.17 13.07
CA GLU A 840 -1.35 14.43 13.22
C GLU A 840 -2.18 13.82 12.09
N ARG A 841 -2.02 12.52 11.86
CA ARG A 841 -2.67 11.81 10.75
C ARG A 841 -2.93 10.34 11.06
N GLY A 842 -3.92 9.78 10.37
CA GLY A 842 -4.22 8.36 10.40
C GLY A 842 -3.13 7.51 9.76
N LEU A 843 -2.89 6.33 10.34
CA LEU A 843 -1.98 5.28 9.88
C LEU A 843 -2.67 3.90 9.96
N GLY A 844 -2.10 2.93 9.27
CA GLY A 844 -2.62 1.56 9.20
C GLY A 844 -3.96 1.44 8.45
N ASN A 845 -4.55 0.24 8.46
CA ASN A 845 -5.71 -0.08 7.61
C ASN A 845 -6.99 0.71 7.98
N HIS A 846 -7.92 0.87 7.04
CA HIS A 846 -9.07 1.78 7.18
C HIS A 846 -10.35 1.38 6.44
N PRO A 847 -11.54 1.66 7.02
CA PRO A 847 -11.73 1.79 8.46
C PRO A 847 -11.39 0.46 9.13
N GLN A 848 -10.94 0.52 10.38
CA GLN A 848 -10.48 -0.65 11.11
C GLN A 848 -11.47 -0.99 12.24
N ALA A 849 -11.80 -2.28 12.37
CA ALA A 849 -12.88 -2.76 13.24
C ALA A 849 -12.59 -2.53 14.74
N TYR A 850 -11.37 -2.82 15.18
CA TYR A 850 -10.85 -2.59 16.54
C TYR A 850 -11.00 -1.14 17.04
N SER A 851 -10.73 -0.14 16.22
CA SER A 851 -10.84 1.27 16.53
C SER A 851 -12.30 1.64 16.75
N HIS A 852 -13.18 1.16 15.88
CA HIS A 852 -14.61 1.39 15.97
C HIS A 852 -15.27 0.67 17.15
N LEU A 853 -14.90 -0.58 17.44
CA LEU A 853 -15.42 -1.29 18.62
C LEU A 853 -14.87 -0.71 19.93
N GLY A 854 -13.62 -0.23 19.94
CA GLY A 854 -13.02 0.45 21.08
C GLY A 854 -13.79 1.72 21.45
N LEU A 855 -14.14 2.54 20.45
CA LEU A 855 -14.99 3.72 20.64
C LEU A 855 -16.35 3.35 21.24
N ILE A 856 -17.03 2.33 20.68
CA ILE A 856 -18.35 1.88 21.17
C ILE A 856 -18.26 1.44 22.63
N ARG A 857 -17.28 0.59 22.97
CA ARG A 857 -17.05 0.11 24.34
C ARG A 857 -16.84 1.26 25.31
N CYS A 858 -15.95 2.21 25.01
CA CYS A 858 -15.67 3.35 25.87
C CYS A 858 -16.93 4.21 26.10
N ALA A 859 -17.67 4.51 25.04
CA ALA A 859 -18.88 5.32 25.13
C ALA A 859 -19.96 4.64 26.01
N LEU A 860 -20.15 3.32 25.88
CA LEU A 860 -21.08 2.54 26.69
C LEU A 860 -20.69 2.53 28.18
N LEU A 861 -19.40 2.33 28.47
CA LEU A 861 -18.91 2.31 29.85
C LEU A 861 -19.07 3.67 30.53
N LEU A 862 -18.72 4.76 29.85
CA LEU A 862 -18.92 6.13 30.33
C LEU A 862 -20.41 6.45 30.58
N ASP A 863 -21.30 6.04 29.67
CA ASP A 863 -22.75 6.25 29.80
C ASP A 863 -23.36 5.45 30.97
N ASN A 864 -22.89 4.23 31.21
CA ASN A 864 -23.36 3.41 32.33
C ASN A 864 -22.93 4.00 33.69
N MET A 865 -21.74 4.58 33.79
CA MET A 865 -21.28 5.27 34.99
C MET A 865 -21.95 6.63 35.23
N LEU A 866 -22.67 7.19 34.26
CA LEU A 866 -23.54 8.35 34.46
C LEU A 866 -24.90 7.96 35.08
N LYS A 867 -25.31 6.70 34.95
CA LYS A 867 -26.60 6.18 35.42
C LYS A 867 -26.52 5.57 36.83
N GLN A 868 -25.31 5.22 37.28
CA GLN A 868 -24.98 4.82 38.65
C GLN A 868 -24.68 6.06 39.49
#